data_AF-A0A6J8AMV3-F1
#
_entry.id   AF-A0A6J8AMV3-F1
#
_cell.length_a   1.000
_cell.length_b   1.000
_cell.length_c   1.000
_cell.angle_alpha   90.00
_cell.angle_beta   90.00
_cell.angle_gamma   90.00
#
_symmetry.space_group_name_H-M   'P 1'
#
loop_
_entity.id
_entity.type
_entity.pdbx_description
1 polymer ?
#
loop_
_entity_poly.entity_id
_entity_poly.type
_entity_poly.pdbx_seq_one_letter_code
_entity_poly.pdbx_strand_id
1 'polypeptide(L)'
;MTAKTSFCEKESSDGYISNKRRRTTPINPPRSIKKLKQSSSPKHDTFKHGNTINSHLQTAVSFLVKRNYRKGVSVLANGTDGMRRAIRECCFNIIHKEMKEISKKSEKNILSRSMSIETVQQFKWTSVVSELKLKAPTLYGVFSSMLSPQKVQYRTENLPPNPKLINEIGTLYSVLMFKRNAQCKTFQTLNSIQLWTGGCKSTVSERKEAIAEVRVLTQFNRMGWCLGPTATRKAIDVICKDFDKEINEAKSLIEEQSQSMNDEDEEEGNQNSEPSSRNVLSPSGQNELTQTNVRRRLFDVSNKTEQNQHQQEHHPGYSFCWDNIGRHLTVRQQTTDHQNKYHMWALAYAAVNRVQTTNLPTDDHVPASTIPLKSFLPSDEDIIDLKKRLIFEVETIAAEYLQAFKSHSPKPFTHQHTAVMDKKSHLINLGIIQENPSSTAGTIAILEKLHTYVPISNAKLNTCVVYGDGLTCERHNDAHNARAGGRTAEDRLEGLEPCPQEFHKRMLLLQDTWNEFFDGSSSTEKGTLFNIKNAFNHRSVGKDVSKCFNHAVDLLNQVTDSFTLLHLMQLMQIDDIEDIPPDFPKTASAQKVFLNHKATQLIESIWHNCGAESIDPAEIPRDDNSQICNCKDGKCT
;
A
#
# COMPACT_ATOMS: atom_id res chain seq x y z
N MET A 1 -2.21 -7.14 44.79
CA MET A 1 -2.41 -7.35 43.34
C MET A 1 -1.99 -8.78 43.03
N THR A 2 -2.95 -9.71 42.97
CA THR A 2 -2.66 -11.13 42.72
C THR A 2 -2.63 -11.40 41.23
N ALA A 3 -1.43 -11.36 40.64
CA ALA A 3 -1.18 -11.91 39.33
C ALA A 3 -1.34 -13.44 39.40
N LYS A 4 -2.40 -13.97 38.79
CA LYS A 4 -2.48 -15.39 38.45
C LYS A 4 -1.90 -15.57 37.06
N THR A 5 -0.63 -15.97 37.03
CA THR A 5 -0.11 -16.83 35.97
C THR A 5 -0.92 -18.12 35.95
N SER A 6 -1.49 -18.45 34.80
CA SER A 6 -1.88 -19.83 34.48
C SER A 6 -1.44 -20.13 33.05
N PHE A 7 -0.21 -20.62 32.94
CA PHE A 7 0.11 -21.64 31.96
C PHE A 7 -0.68 -22.89 32.35
N CYS A 8 -1.40 -23.49 31.40
CA CYS A 8 -1.86 -24.86 31.53
C CYS A 8 -2.00 -25.44 30.13
N GLU A 9 -1.03 -26.28 29.79
CA GLU A 9 -1.21 -27.40 28.88
C GLU A 9 -2.55 -28.10 29.20
N LYS A 10 -3.35 -28.36 28.17
CA LYS A 10 -4.33 -29.43 28.23
C LYS A 10 -4.22 -30.25 26.97
N GLU A 11 -3.52 -31.36 27.12
CA GLU A 11 -3.78 -32.58 26.37
C GLU A 11 -5.27 -32.98 26.48
N SER A 12 -5.66 -33.71 25.44
CA SER A 12 -6.88 -34.47 25.23
C SER A 12 -7.68 -34.85 26.47
N SER A 13 -8.97 -34.50 26.45
CA SER A 13 -10.01 -35.37 26.99
C SER A 13 -11.30 -35.20 26.21
N ASP A 14 -11.77 -36.32 25.69
CA ASP A 14 -13.10 -36.53 25.12
C ASP A 14 -14.20 -36.01 26.05
N GLY A 15 -15.20 -35.34 25.47
CA GLY A 15 -16.32 -34.83 26.28
C GLY A 15 -17.36 -34.02 25.50
N TYR A 16 -18.19 -34.73 24.73
CA TYR A 16 -19.60 -34.40 24.47
C TYR A 16 -19.96 -32.93 24.18
N ILE A 17 -19.77 -32.49 22.92
CA ILE A 17 -20.56 -31.36 22.40
C ILE A 17 -21.92 -31.89 21.94
N SER A 18 -22.94 -31.52 22.72
CA SER A 18 -24.34 -31.72 22.38
C SER A 18 -24.65 -31.22 20.96
N ASN A 19 -25.14 -32.15 20.13
CA ASN A 19 -25.60 -31.91 18.78
C ASN A 19 -26.80 -30.95 18.75
N LYS A 20 -26.57 -29.63 18.70
CA LYS A 20 -27.56 -28.70 18.13
C LYS A 20 -27.55 -28.88 16.62
N ARG A 21 -28.31 -29.89 16.16
CA ARG A 21 -28.73 -30.06 14.77
C ARG A 21 -29.35 -28.75 14.28
N ARG A 22 -28.56 -27.91 13.60
CA ARG A 22 -29.11 -26.93 12.68
C ARG A 22 -29.85 -27.74 11.62
N ARG A 23 -31.18 -27.68 11.65
CA ARG A 23 -32.03 -28.17 10.57
C ARG A 23 -31.58 -27.43 9.30
N THR A 24 -30.80 -28.13 8.48
CA THR A 24 -30.61 -27.77 7.08
C THR A 24 -32.00 -27.79 6.46
N THR A 25 -32.52 -26.61 6.13
CA THR A 25 -33.64 -26.51 5.19
C THR A 25 -33.27 -27.32 3.96
N PRO A 26 -34.15 -28.22 3.47
CA PRO A 26 -33.89 -28.99 2.27
C PRO A 26 -33.53 -28.03 1.14
N ILE A 27 -32.36 -28.24 0.55
CA ILE A 27 -32.01 -27.62 -0.73
C ILE A 27 -33.06 -28.14 -1.70
N ASN A 28 -33.93 -27.25 -2.17
CA ASN A 28 -34.84 -27.58 -3.26
C ASN A 28 -33.99 -28.16 -4.40
N PRO A 29 -34.30 -29.38 -4.89
CA PRO A 29 -33.58 -29.94 -6.01
C PRO A 29 -33.63 -28.93 -7.16
N PRO A 30 -32.56 -28.81 -7.98
CA PRO A 30 -32.59 -27.97 -9.15
C PRO A 30 -33.86 -28.33 -9.92
N ARG A 31 -34.71 -27.32 -10.16
CA ARG A 31 -35.97 -27.47 -10.90
C ARG A 31 -35.67 -28.39 -12.08
N SER A 32 -36.40 -29.50 -12.13
CA SER A 32 -36.30 -30.50 -13.17
C SER A 32 -35.97 -29.82 -14.49
N ILE A 33 -34.83 -30.20 -15.08
CA ILE A 33 -34.49 -29.84 -16.45
C ILE A 33 -35.75 -30.19 -17.23
N LYS A 34 -36.48 -29.16 -17.70
CA LYS A 34 -37.61 -29.37 -18.60
C LYS A 34 -37.02 -30.22 -19.71
N LYS A 35 -37.43 -31.49 -19.77
CA LYS A 35 -37.13 -32.38 -20.88
C LYS A 35 -37.34 -31.52 -22.11
N LEU A 36 -36.27 -31.31 -22.88
CA LEU A 36 -36.38 -30.72 -24.20
C LEU A 36 -37.54 -31.46 -24.84
N LYS A 37 -38.62 -30.74 -25.18
CA LYS A 37 -39.68 -31.30 -26.01
C LYS A 37 -38.93 -31.84 -27.23
N GLN A 38 -38.87 -33.16 -27.36
CA GLN A 38 -38.53 -33.80 -28.61
C GLN A 38 -39.45 -33.14 -29.63
N SER A 39 -38.84 -32.46 -30.59
CA SER A 39 -39.53 -31.82 -31.68
C SER A 39 -40.46 -32.86 -32.27
N SER A 40 -41.76 -32.65 -32.08
CA SER A 40 -42.78 -33.31 -32.86
C SER A 40 -42.37 -33.20 -34.32
N SER A 41 -42.46 -34.34 -35.01
CA SER A 41 -42.30 -34.56 -36.44
C SER A 41 -42.61 -33.33 -37.29
N PRO A 42 -41.87 -33.09 -38.38
CA PRO A 42 -42.09 -31.92 -39.23
C PRO A 42 -43.55 -31.89 -39.65
N LYS A 43 -44.26 -30.84 -39.21
CA LYS A 43 -45.55 -30.51 -39.80
C LYS A 43 -45.25 -30.29 -41.28
N HIS A 44 -45.89 -31.09 -42.12
CA HIS A 44 -46.03 -30.83 -43.54
C HIS A 44 -46.80 -29.51 -43.68
N ASP A 45 -46.09 -28.39 -43.55
CA ASP A 45 -46.57 -27.11 -44.01
C ASP A 45 -46.55 -27.18 -45.54
N THR A 46 -47.75 -27.18 -46.08
CA THR A 46 -48.01 -27.11 -47.51
C THR A 46 -47.28 -25.90 -48.09
N PHE A 47 -46.30 -26.20 -48.95
CA PHE A 47 -45.52 -25.24 -49.71
C PHE A 47 -46.43 -24.34 -50.56
N LYS A 48 -46.77 -23.15 -50.06
CA LYS A 48 -47.05 -21.96 -50.88
C LYS A 48 -45.73 -21.19 -51.07
N HIS A 49 -44.82 -21.71 -51.90
CA HIS A 49 -43.46 -21.13 -52.07
C HIS A 49 -43.25 -20.35 -53.38
N GLY A 50 -44.27 -20.17 -54.22
CA GLY A 50 -44.13 -19.44 -55.48
C GLY A 50 -44.29 -17.91 -55.37
N ASN A 51 -45.24 -17.42 -54.55
CA ASN A 51 -45.67 -16.02 -54.62
C ASN A 51 -45.00 -15.08 -53.59
N THR A 52 -44.53 -15.58 -52.44
CA THR A 52 -43.92 -14.75 -51.38
C THR A 52 -42.47 -14.37 -51.70
N ILE A 53 -41.70 -15.25 -52.33
CA ILE A 53 -40.30 -14.96 -52.74
C ILE A 53 -40.28 -13.83 -53.78
N ASN A 54 -41.19 -13.89 -54.77
CA ASN A 54 -41.34 -12.82 -55.76
C ASN A 54 -41.78 -11.49 -55.13
N SER A 55 -42.66 -11.52 -54.12
CA SER A 55 -43.08 -10.30 -53.39
C SER A 55 -41.93 -9.63 -52.65
N HIS A 56 -41.07 -10.39 -51.96
CA HIS A 56 -39.89 -9.81 -51.27
C HIS A 56 -38.86 -9.26 -52.25
N LEU A 57 -38.61 -9.95 -53.37
CA LEU A 57 -37.70 -9.48 -54.42
C LEU A 57 -38.21 -8.18 -55.07
N GLN A 58 -39.49 -8.12 -55.43
CA GLN A 58 -40.11 -6.90 -55.99
C GLN A 58 -40.07 -5.74 -54.99
N THR A 59 -40.38 -6.01 -53.71
CA THR A 59 -40.29 -5.01 -52.64
C THR A 59 -38.86 -4.49 -52.48
N ALA A 60 -37.87 -5.39 -52.48
CA ALA A 60 -36.46 -5.03 -52.40
C ALA A 60 -35.99 -4.20 -53.60
N VAL A 61 -36.33 -4.62 -54.83
CA VAL A 61 -36.02 -3.89 -56.06
C VAL A 61 -36.64 -2.49 -56.03
N SER A 62 -37.88 -2.35 -55.55
CA SER A 62 -38.52 -1.03 -55.40
C SER A 62 -37.74 -0.10 -54.45
N PHE A 63 -37.16 -0.64 -53.38
CA PHE A 63 -36.31 0.13 -52.47
C PHE A 63 -34.94 0.45 -53.08
N LEU A 64 -34.34 -0.47 -53.83
CA LEU A 64 -33.05 -0.27 -54.50
C LEU A 64 -33.13 0.78 -55.61
N VAL A 65 -34.18 0.75 -56.44
CA VAL A 65 -34.45 1.77 -57.48
C VAL A 65 -34.64 3.15 -56.85
N LYS A 66 -35.30 3.23 -55.68
CA LYS A 66 -35.46 4.45 -54.90
C LYS A 66 -34.19 4.85 -54.11
N ARG A 67 -33.04 4.23 -54.39
CA ARG A 67 -31.76 4.42 -53.69
C ARG A 67 -31.85 4.22 -52.17
N ASN A 68 -32.85 3.49 -51.69
CA ASN A 68 -33.01 3.12 -50.29
C ASN A 68 -32.34 1.76 -50.04
N TYR A 69 -31.01 1.75 -50.20
CA TYR A 69 -30.20 0.53 -50.16
C TYR A 69 -30.37 -0.24 -48.83
N ARG A 70 -30.47 0.47 -47.71
CA ARG A 70 -30.65 -0.14 -46.37
C ARG A 70 -31.93 -0.98 -46.29
N LYS A 71 -33.07 -0.42 -46.72
CA LYS A 71 -34.35 -1.15 -46.70
C LYS A 71 -34.35 -2.27 -47.74
N GLY A 72 -33.82 -2.03 -48.93
CA GLY A 72 -33.70 -3.05 -49.98
C GLY A 72 -32.89 -4.27 -49.53
N VAL A 73 -31.69 -4.04 -48.99
CA VAL A 73 -30.82 -5.09 -48.45
C VAL A 73 -31.45 -5.79 -47.24
N SER A 74 -32.12 -5.07 -46.34
CA SER A 74 -32.80 -5.66 -45.19
C SER A 74 -33.93 -6.60 -45.61
N VAL A 75 -34.74 -6.22 -46.61
CA VAL A 75 -35.80 -7.06 -47.16
C VAL A 75 -35.22 -8.32 -47.81
N LEU A 76 -34.13 -8.20 -48.57
CA LEU A 76 -33.44 -9.35 -49.18
C LEU A 76 -32.82 -10.28 -48.13
N ALA A 77 -32.17 -9.72 -47.10
CA ALA A 77 -31.54 -10.49 -46.03
C ALA A 77 -32.55 -11.27 -45.18
N ASN A 78 -33.75 -10.72 -44.98
CA ASN A 78 -34.82 -11.40 -44.25
C ASN A 78 -35.59 -12.41 -45.12
N GLY A 79 -35.68 -12.14 -46.43
CA GLY A 79 -36.51 -12.92 -47.36
C GLY A 79 -35.79 -14.00 -48.16
N THR A 80 -34.45 -14.01 -48.23
CA THR A 80 -33.70 -14.94 -49.10
C THR A 80 -32.43 -15.53 -48.47
N ASP A 81 -32.22 -16.83 -48.67
CA ASP A 81 -31.00 -17.52 -48.22
C ASP A 81 -29.75 -17.10 -48.98
N GLY A 82 -29.89 -16.82 -50.29
CA GLY A 82 -28.81 -16.35 -51.14
C GLY A 82 -28.20 -15.06 -50.61
N MET A 83 -29.02 -14.08 -50.24
CA MET A 83 -28.53 -12.82 -49.66
C MET A 83 -27.90 -13.04 -48.27
N ARG A 84 -28.48 -13.88 -47.41
CA ARG A 84 -27.87 -14.22 -46.10
C ARG A 84 -26.50 -14.88 -46.26
N ARG A 85 -26.32 -15.71 -47.29
CA ARG A 85 -25.01 -16.32 -47.60
C ARG A 85 -24.03 -15.27 -48.11
N ALA A 86 -24.44 -14.43 -49.07
CA ALA A 86 -23.61 -13.36 -49.63
C ALA A 86 -23.15 -12.35 -48.56
N ILE A 87 -24.05 -11.94 -47.66
CA ILE A 87 -23.70 -11.05 -46.53
C ILE A 87 -22.68 -11.73 -45.61
N ARG A 88 -22.90 -13.00 -45.23
CA ARG A 88 -21.95 -13.75 -44.39
C ARG A 88 -20.57 -13.85 -45.03
N GLU A 89 -20.51 -14.14 -46.31
CA GLU A 89 -19.26 -14.26 -47.07
C GLU A 89 -18.55 -12.90 -47.19
N CYS A 90 -19.29 -11.84 -47.50
CA CYS A 90 -18.76 -10.47 -47.54
C CYS A 90 -18.20 -10.04 -46.17
N CYS A 91 -18.97 -10.21 -45.09
CA CYS A 91 -18.53 -9.91 -43.73
C CYS A 91 -17.30 -10.75 -43.34
N PHE A 92 -17.29 -12.04 -43.66
CA PHE A 92 -16.15 -12.91 -43.39
C PHE A 92 -14.90 -12.43 -44.11
N ASN A 93 -14.99 -12.06 -45.39
CA ASN A 93 -13.85 -11.57 -46.17
C ASN A 93 -13.31 -10.25 -45.61
N ILE A 94 -14.18 -9.34 -45.19
CA ILE A 94 -13.79 -8.08 -44.55
C ILE A 94 -13.09 -8.34 -43.21
N ILE A 95 -13.70 -9.13 -42.32
CA ILE A 95 -13.13 -9.48 -41.02
C ILE A 95 -11.80 -10.21 -41.19
N HIS A 96 -11.70 -11.12 -42.16
CA HIS A 96 -10.46 -11.84 -42.43
C HIS A 96 -9.35 -10.88 -42.85
N LYS A 97 -9.66 -9.86 -43.66
CA LYS A 97 -8.71 -8.81 -44.06
C LYS A 97 -8.30 -7.96 -42.86
N GLU A 98 -9.26 -7.44 -42.08
CA GLU A 98 -9.00 -6.69 -40.85
C GLU A 98 -8.09 -7.47 -39.88
N MET A 99 -8.42 -8.74 -39.63
CA MET A 99 -7.63 -9.61 -38.75
C MET A 99 -6.26 -9.96 -39.32
N LYS A 100 -6.10 -10.05 -40.64
CA LYS A 100 -4.80 -10.30 -41.28
C LYS A 100 -3.87 -9.10 -41.09
N GLU A 101 -4.39 -7.88 -41.23
CA GLU A 101 -3.63 -6.65 -41.01
C GLU A 101 -3.13 -6.56 -39.57
N ILE A 102 -4.03 -6.67 -38.59
CA ILE A 102 -3.67 -6.58 -37.15
C ILE A 102 -2.69 -7.67 -36.72
N SER A 103 -2.72 -8.84 -37.36
CA SER A 103 -1.85 -9.98 -37.02
C SER A 103 -0.45 -9.87 -37.64
N LYS A 104 -0.14 -8.84 -38.44
CA LYS A 104 1.19 -8.66 -39.03
C LYS A 104 2.23 -8.45 -37.94
N LYS A 105 3.36 -9.17 -38.04
CA LYS A 105 4.47 -9.09 -37.08
C LYS A 105 5.07 -7.68 -36.94
N SER A 106 4.95 -6.84 -37.97
CA SER A 106 5.43 -5.46 -37.95
C SER A 106 4.56 -4.53 -37.09
N GLU A 107 3.34 -4.92 -36.78
CA GLU A 107 2.37 -4.09 -36.08
C GLU A 107 2.30 -4.51 -34.61
N LYS A 108 2.88 -3.70 -33.72
CA LYS A 108 2.75 -3.92 -32.27
C LYS A 108 1.31 -3.62 -31.86
N ASN A 109 0.63 -4.61 -31.30
CA ASN A 109 -0.72 -4.46 -30.74
C ASN A 109 -0.68 -4.69 -29.22
N ILE A 110 -1.71 -4.24 -28.50
CA ILE A 110 -1.75 -4.34 -27.03
C ILE A 110 -1.63 -5.80 -26.54
N LEU A 111 -2.19 -6.75 -27.30
CA LEU A 111 -2.20 -8.17 -26.96
C LEU A 111 -0.90 -8.90 -27.29
N SER A 112 0.00 -8.28 -28.06
CA SER A 112 1.29 -8.83 -28.48
C SER A 112 2.48 -8.27 -27.69
N ARG A 113 2.23 -7.49 -26.63
CA ARG A 113 3.28 -6.94 -25.78
C ARG A 113 4.02 -8.05 -25.04
N SER A 114 5.34 -7.87 -24.88
CA SER A 114 6.13 -8.70 -23.97
C SER A 114 5.56 -8.59 -22.56
N MET A 115 5.52 -9.70 -21.84
CA MET A 115 5.01 -9.71 -20.47
C MET A 115 6.07 -9.17 -19.52
N SER A 116 5.67 -8.18 -18.74
CA SER A 116 6.43 -7.55 -17.65
C SER A 116 5.45 -7.10 -16.57
N ILE A 117 5.94 -6.69 -15.39
CA ILE A 117 5.08 -6.21 -14.31
C ILE A 117 4.32 -4.94 -14.72
N GLU A 118 4.95 -4.05 -15.49
CA GLU A 118 4.33 -2.83 -16.03
C GLU A 118 3.21 -3.17 -17.00
N THR A 119 3.42 -4.22 -17.83
CA THR A 119 2.38 -4.68 -18.77
C THR A 119 1.15 -5.19 -18.03
N VAL A 120 1.34 -5.86 -16.87
CA VAL A 120 0.23 -6.29 -16.01
C VAL A 120 -0.49 -5.09 -15.40
N GLN A 121 0.26 -4.14 -14.83
CA GLN A 121 -0.29 -2.94 -14.18
C GLN A 121 -1.02 -2.00 -15.15
N GLN A 122 -0.54 -1.88 -16.38
CA GLN A 122 -1.09 -0.99 -17.40
C GLN A 122 -2.20 -1.64 -18.25
N PHE A 123 -2.47 -2.93 -18.10
CA PHE A 123 -3.49 -3.61 -18.88
C PHE A 123 -4.88 -3.06 -18.60
N LYS A 124 -5.57 -2.57 -19.66
CA LYS A 124 -6.92 -2.04 -19.57
C LYS A 124 -7.76 -2.56 -20.74
N TRP A 125 -8.93 -3.12 -20.44
CA TRP A 125 -9.86 -3.59 -21.46
C TRP A 125 -10.34 -2.47 -22.38
N THR A 126 -10.49 -1.25 -21.86
CA THR A 126 -10.85 -0.07 -22.64
C THR A 126 -9.85 0.20 -23.77
N SER A 127 -8.55 0.04 -23.50
CA SER A 127 -7.49 0.20 -24.49
C SER A 127 -7.56 -0.88 -25.58
N VAL A 128 -7.74 -2.16 -25.18
CA VAL A 128 -7.88 -3.29 -26.11
C VAL A 128 -9.08 -3.11 -27.04
N VAL A 129 -10.24 -2.73 -26.50
CA VAL A 129 -11.46 -2.53 -27.30
C VAL A 129 -11.37 -1.28 -28.18
N SER A 130 -10.70 -0.23 -27.72
CA SER A 130 -10.48 0.98 -28.53
C SER A 130 -9.59 0.69 -29.74
N GLU A 131 -8.53 -0.10 -29.55
CA GLU A 131 -7.68 -0.57 -30.65
C GLU A 131 -8.47 -1.44 -31.64
N LEU A 132 -9.30 -2.36 -31.13
CA LEU A 132 -10.18 -3.19 -31.97
C LEU A 132 -11.15 -2.33 -32.79
N LYS A 133 -11.81 -1.34 -32.16
CA LYS A 133 -12.75 -0.46 -32.85
C LYS A 133 -12.08 0.36 -33.96
N LEU A 134 -10.83 0.76 -33.76
CA LEU A 134 -10.05 1.51 -34.73
C LEU A 134 -9.56 0.63 -35.89
N LYS A 135 -9.01 -0.55 -35.59
CA LYS A 135 -8.31 -1.39 -36.57
C LYS A 135 -9.16 -2.47 -37.24
N ALA A 136 -10.21 -2.95 -36.56
CA ALA A 136 -11.16 -3.92 -37.08
C ALA A 136 -12.61 -3.51 -36.73
N PRO A 137 -13.10 -2.38 -37.30
CA PRO A 137 -14.42 -1.85 -37.00
C PRO A 137 -15.55 -2.82 -37.34
N THR A 138 -15.39 -3.66 -38.39
CA THR A 138 -16.41 -4.65 -38.76
C THR A 138 -16.50 -5.76 -37.72
N LEU A 139 -15.35 -6.30 -37.28
CA LEU A 139 -15.31 -7.30 -36.21
C LEU A 139 -15.88 -6.74 -34.89
N TYR A 140 -15.51 -5.50 -34.53
CA TYR A 140 -16.09 -4.81 -33.38
C TYR A 140 -17.62 -4.69 -33.48
N GLY A 141 -18.13 -4.30 -34.65
CA GLY A 141 -19.56 -4.19 -34.92
C GLY A 141 -20.30 -5.52 -34.76
N VAL A 142 -19.69 -6.62 -35.22
CA VAL A 142 -20.24 -7.97 -35.04
C VAL A 142 -20.29 -8.36 -33.56
N PHE A 143 -19.20 -8.22 -32.80
CA PHE A 143 -19.20 -8.55 -31.37
C PHE A 143 -20.18 -7.68 -30.58
N SER A 144 -20.21 -6.38 -30.86
CA SER A 144 -21.15 -5.45 -30.22
C SER A 144 -22.60 -5.84 -30.52
N SER A 145 -22.89 -6.26 -31.75
CA SER A 145 -24.24 -6.68 -32.17
C SER A 145 -24.65 -8.03 -31.56
N MET A 146 -23.70 -8.97 -31.42
CA MET A 146 -23.94 -10.29 -30.81
C MET A 146 -24.23 -10.19 -29.30
N LEU A 147 -23.56 -9.26 -28.62
CA LEU A 147 -23.65 -9.10 -27.17
C LEU A 147 -24.70 -8.07 -26.73
N SER A 148 -25.24 -7.27 -27.66
CA SER A 148 -26.30 -6.31 -27.36
C SER A 148 -27.65 -7.00 -27.14
N PRO A 149 -28.43 -6.62 -26.11
CA PRO A 149 -29.78 -7.14 -25.92
C PRO A 149 -30.66 -6.84 -27.15
N GLN A 150 -31.42 -7.83 -27.63
CA GLN A 150 -32.28 -7.74 -28.82
C GLN A 150 -33.25 -6.53 -28.82
N LYS A 151 -33.60 -5.99 -27.64
CA LYS A 151 -34.45 -4.79 -27.50
C LYS A 151 -33.77 -3.46 -27.84
N VAL A 152 -32.44 -3.42 -27.97
CA VAL A 152 -31.65 -2.20 -28.26
C VAL A 152 -31.27 -2.08 -29.74
N GLN A 153 -31.48 -3.13 -30.56
CA GLN A 153 -31.05 -3.19 -31.96
C GLN A 153 -31.69 -2.14 -32.90
N TYR A 154 -32.76 -1.46 -32.47
CA TYR A 154 -33.52 -0.53 -33.33
C TYR A 154 -33.19 0.95 -33.15
N ARG A 155 -32.31 1.34 -32.21
CA ARG A 155 -31.96 2.75 -32.04
C ARG A 155 -30.45 2.96 -31.96
N THR A 156 -29.99 3.79 -32.89
CA THR A 156 -28.77 4.62 -32.90
C THR A 156 -27.42 3.95 -33.20
N GLU A 157 -26.85 4.35 -34.33
CA GLU A 157 -25.50 4.02 -34.85
C GLU A 157 -24.35 4.72 -34.06
N ASN A 158 -24.67 5.47 -32.99
CA ASN A 158 -23.71 6.32 -32.27
C ASN A 158 -23.74 6.17 -30.73
N LEU A 159 -24.29 5.09 -30.18
CA LEU A 159 -24.18 4.88 -28.73
C LEU A 159 -22.72 4.55 -28.35
N PRO A 160 -22.15 5.20 -27.32
CA PRO A 160 -20.87 4.81 -26.76
C PRO A 160 -20.92 3.33 -26.35
N PRO A 161 -19.77 2.61 -26.40
CA PRO A 161 -19.69 1.22 -25.94
C PRO A 161 -20.35 1.13 -24.58
N ASN A 162 -21.37 0.28 -24.45
CA ASN A 162 -21.93 -0.03 -23.15
C ASN A 162 -20.76 -0.47 -22.25
N PRO A 163 -20.43 0.25 -21.17
CA PRO A 163 -19.28 -0.07 -20.34
C PRO A 163 -19.34 -1.52 -19.82
N LYS A 164 -20.55 -2.07 -19.72
CA LYS A 164 -20.81 -3.45 -19.32
C LYS A 164 -20.45 -4.52 -20.36
N LEU A 165 -20.08 -4.15 -21.60
CA LEU A 165 -19.73 -5.10 -22.68
C LEU A 165 -18.23 -5.08 -23.04
N ILE A 166 -17.47 -4.15 -22.47
CA ILE A 166 -16.05 -3.94 -22.83
C ILE A 166 -15.22 -5.18 -22.52
N ASN A 167 -15.47 -5.84 -21.38
CA ASN A 167 -14.71 -7.00 -20.95
C ASN A 167 -15.02 -8.23 -21.83
N GLU A 168 -16.28 -8.43 -22.19
CA GLU A 168 -16.76 -9.53 -23.02
C GLU A 168 -16.23 -9.41 -24.45
N ILE A 169 -16.34 -8.21 -25.05
CA ILE A 169 -15.80 -7.93 -26.39
C ILE A 169 -14.28 -8.11 -26.37
N GLY A 170 -13.59 -7.55 -25.37
CA GLY A 170 -12.15 -7.68 -25.21
C GLY A 170 -11.70 -9.13 -25.07
N THR A 171 -12.43 -9.95 -24.31
CA THR A 171 -12.16 -11.38 -24.13
C THR A 171 -12.31 -12.15 -25.42
N LEU A 172 -13.43 -11.97 -26.14
CA LEU A 172 -13.66 -12.63 -27.43
C LEU A 172 -12.56 -12.30 -28.45
N TYR A 173 -12.21 -11.01 -28.54
CA TYR A 173 -11.13 -10.54 -29.40
C TYR A 173 -9.78 -11.17 -29.01
N SER A 174 -9.46 -11.21 -27.72
CA SER A 174 -8.19 -11.77 -27.23
C SER A 174 -8.03 -13.26 -27.50
N VAL A 175 -9.11 -14.04 -27.33
CA VAL A 175 -9.11 -15.48 -27.65
C VAL A 175 -8.96 -15.68 -29.16
N LEU A 176 -9.68 -14.90 -29.98
CA LEU A 176 -9.61 -14.98 -31.44
C LEU A 176 -8.21 -14.61 -31.96
N MET A 177 -7.62 -13.53 -31.45
CA MET A 177 -6.28 -13.07 -31.82
C MET A 177 -5.22 -14.10 -31.44
N PHE A 178 -5.26 -14.66 -30.24
CA PHE A 178 -4.30 -15.68 -29.81
C PHE A 178 -4.34 -16.94 -30.69
N LYS A 179 -5.54 -17.38 -31.11
CA LYS A 179 -5.70 -18.52 -32.02
C LYS A 179 -5.14 -18.24 -33.42
N ARG A 180 -5.16 -16.98 -33.87
CA ARG A 180 -4.63 -16.57 -35.18
C ARG A 180 -3.13 -16.28 -35.14
N ASN A 181 -2.65 -15.67 -34.07
CA ASN A 181 -1.25 -15.35 -33.83
C ASN A 181 -0.90 -15.61 -32.36
N ALA A 182 -0.09 -16.65 -32.11
CA ALA A 182 0.32 -17.05 -30.76
C ALA A 182 1.16 -15.99 -30.02
N GLN A 183 1.65 -14.95 -30.71
CA GLN A 183 2.29 -13.80 -30.06
C GLN A 183 1.28 -12.91 -29.33
N CYS A 184 0.01 -12.92 -29.73
CA CYS A 184 -1.07 -12.16 -29.10
C CYS A 184 -1.58 -12.85 -27.81
N LYS A 185 -0.67 -13.08 -26.85
CA LYS A 185 -0.88 -13.94 -25.68
C LYS A 185 -1.03 -13.20 -24.36
N THR A 186 -1.05 -11.86 -24.35
CA THR A 186 -1.08 -11.06 -23.10
C THR A 186 -2.26 -11.46 -22.22
N PHE A 187 -3.48 -11.52 -22.76
CA PHE A 187 -4.67 -11.94 -22.02
C PHE A 187 -4.55 -13.38 -21.47
N GLN A 188 -4.11 -14.33 -22.32
CA GLN A 188 -3.93 -15.72 -21.91
C GLN A 188 -2.89 -15.85 -20.80
N THR A 189 -1.87 -15.00 -20.83
CA THR A 189 -0.86 -14.95 -19.79
C THR A 189 -1.45 -14.44 -18.48
N LEU A 190 -2.15 -13.30 -18.50
CA LEU A 190 -2.82 -12.74 -17.32
C LEU A 190 -3.79 -13.74 -16.69
N ASN A 191 -4.66 -14.36 -17.49
CA ASN A 191 -5.62 -15.34 -17.01
C ASN A 191 -4.92 -16.61 -16.48
N SER A 192 -3.82 -17.04 -17.10
CA SER A 192 -3.04 -18.17 -16.59
C SER A 192 -2.38 -17.90 -15.23
N ILE A 193 -1.91 -16.67 -15.01
CA ILE A 193 -1.35 -16.25 -13.72
C ILE A 193 -2.45 -16.22 -12.67
N GLN A 194 -3.62 -15.66 -12.98
CA GLN A 194 -4.77 -15.65 -12.07
C GLN A 194 -5.18 -17.07 -11.65
N LEU A 195 -5.30 -17.99 -12.61
CA LEU A 195 -5.59 -19.40 -12.33
C LEU A 195 -4.50 -20.04 -11.47
N TRP A 196 -3.23 -19.77 -11.76
CA TRP A 196 -2.09 -20.28 -10.99
C TRP A 196 -2.10 -19.76 -9.54
N THR A 197 -2.34 -18.46 -9.34
CA THR A 197 -2.46 -17.85 -8.01
C THR A 197 -3.70 -18.34 -7.26
N GLY A 198 -4.77 -18.66 -7.99
CA GLY A 198 -6.01 -19.24 -7.48
C GLY A 198 -5.90 -20.72 -7.09
N GLY A 199 -4.70 -21.29 -7.14
CA GLY A 199 -4.44 -22.67 -6.71
C GLY A 199 -4.43 -23.70 -7.84
N CYS A 200 -4.57 -23.31 -9.12
CA CYS A 200 -4.38 -24.25 -10.23
C CYS A 200 -2.89 -24.49 -10.50
N LYS A 201 -2.13 -24.93 -9.49
CA LYS A 201 -0.69 -25.13 -9.60
C LYS A 201 -0.40 -26.52 -10.18
N SER A 202 0.68 -26.60 -10.94
CA SER A 202 1.26 -27.87 -11.38
C SER A 202 2.24 -28.36 -10.30
N THR A 203 1.77 -28.79 -9.14
CA THR A 203 2.64 -29.44 -8.14
C THR A 203 2.71 -30.93 -8.43
N VAL A 204 3.89 -31.40 -8.84
CA VAL A 204 4.15 -32.81 -9.18
C VAL A 204 4.22 -33.70 -7.93
N SER A 205 4.17 -33.14 -6.71
CA SER A 205 4.50 -33.88 -5.48
C SER A 205 3.35 -34.66 -4.84
N GLU A 206 2.07 -34.42 -5.16
CA GLU A 206 0.96 -35.17 -4.53
C GLU A 206 0.01 -35.76 -5.60
N ARG A 207 0.20 -37.05 -5.86
CA ARG A 207 -0.22 -37.80 -7.07
C ARG A 207 -1.72 -37.91 -7.36
N LYS A 208 -2.63 -37.31 -6.59
CA LYS A 208 -4.08 -37.40 -6.87
C LYS A 208 -4.77 -36.05 -7.12
N GLU A 209 -4.42 -34.98 -6.42
CA GLU A 209 -5.00 -33.64 -6.65
C GLU A 209 -4.31 -32.89 -7.80
N ALA A 210 -3.00 -33.11 -7.97
CA ALA A 210 -2.21 -32.58 -9.08
C ALA A 210 -2.77 -32.95 -10.47
N ILE A 211 -3.47 -34.08 -10.59
CA ILE A 211 -4.05 -34.56 -11.85
C ILE A 211 -5.29 -33.72 -12.23
N ALA A 212 -6.05 -33.19 -11.26
CA ALA A 212 -7.24 -32.40 -11.53
C ALA A 212 -6.90 -30.94 -11.86
N GLU A 213 -5.92 -30.33 -11.18
CA GLU A 213 -5.54 -28.93 -11.38
C GLU A 213 -4.78 -28.70 -12.69
N VAL A 214 -3.87 -29.62 -13.04
CA VAL A 214 -3.19 -29.64 -14.35
C VAL A 214 -4.21 -29.79 -15.49
N ARG A 215 -5.34 -30.48 -15.27
CA ARG A 215 -6.42 -30.58 -16.25
C ARG A 215 -7.12 -29.25 -16.50
N VAL A 216 -7.32 -28.39 -15.51
CA VAL A 216 -8.00 -27.09 -15.69
C VAL A 216 -7.20 -26.19 -16.64
N LEU A 217 -5.91 -25.95 -16.33
CA LEU A 217 -5.04 -25.16 -17.21
C LEU A 217 -4.93 -25.79 -18.61
N THR A 218 -4.85 -27.11 -18.71
CA THR A 218 -4.77 -27.81 -20.00
C THR A 218 -6.07 -27.67 -20.81
N GLN A 219 -7.24 -27.81 -20.18
CA GLN A 219 -8.54 -27.66 -20.83
C GLN A 219 -8.77 -26.21 -21.29
N PHE A 220 -8.44 -25.24 -20.45
CA PHE A 220 -8.62 -23.81 -20.77
C PHE A 220 -7.61 -23.35 -21.83
N ASN A 221 -6.41 -23.93 -21.83
CA ASN A 221 -5.43 -23.71 -22.90
C ASN A 221 -5.95 -24.22 -24.26
N ARG A 222 -6.58 -25.40 -24.31
CA ARG A 222 -7.22 -25.91 -25.54
C ARG A 222 -8.28 -24.95 -26.07
N MET A 223 -9.05 -24.32 -25.18
CA MET A 223 -10.03 -23.28 -25.55
C MET A 223 -9.41 -21.93 -25.93
N GLY A 224 -8.11 -21.72 -25.70
CA GLY A 224 -7.43 -20.44 -25.96
C GLY A 224 -7.62 -19.39 -24.87
N TRP A 225 -8.05 -19.80 -23.68
CA TRP A 225 -8.34 -18.91 -22.55
C TRP A 225 -7.12 -18.62 -21.69
N CYS A 226 -6.14 -19.53 -21.66
CA CYS A 226 -4.94 -19.39 -20.86
C CYS A 226 -3.73 -20.06 -21.54
N LEU A 227 -2.54 -19.82 -21.00
CA LEU A 227 -1.34 -20.59 -21.33
C LEU A 227 -1.37 -22.00 -20.71
N GLY A 228 -0.58 -22.91 -21.26
CA GLY A 228 -0.35 -24.21 -20.65
C GLY A 228 0.61 -24.12 -19.45
N PRO A 229 0.64 -25.10 -18.54
CA PRO A 229 1.35 -25.01 -17.26
C PRO A 229 2.81 -24.56 -17.35
N THR A 230 3.59 -25.12 -18.27
CA THR A 230 5.00 -24.75 -18.48
C THR A 230 5.16 -23.31 -18.94
N ALA A 231 4.28 -22.84 -19.83
CA ALA A 231 4.31 -21.48 -20.33
C ALA A 231 3.82 -20.48 -19.26
N THR A 232 2.88 -20.88 -18.41
CA THR A 232 2.46 -20.11 -17.23
C THR A 232 3.61 -19.93 -16.24
N ARG A 233 4.33 -21.00 -15.89
CA ARG A 233 5.51 -20.91 -15.00
C ARG A 233 6.56 -19.97 -15.60
N LYS A 234 6.92 -20.15 -16.87
CA LYS A 234 7.86 -19.24 -17.56
C LYS A 234 7.39 -17.79 -17.55
N ALA A 235 6.10 -17.53 -17.70
CA ALA A 235 5.56 -16.17 -17.64
C ALA A 235 5.67 -15.56 -16.23
N ILE A 236 5.45 -16.37 -15.19
CA ILE A 236 5.68 -15.97 -13.80
C ILE A 236 7.15 -15.66 -13.59
N ASP A 237 8.05 -16.54 -14.02
CA ASP A 237 9.51 -16.35 -13.90
C ASP A 237 9.95 -15.04 -14.59
N VAL A 238 9.40 -14.74 -15.78
CA VAL A 238 9.68 -13.49 -16.51
C VAL A 238 9.17 -12.26 -15.75
N ILE A 239 7.97 -12.31 -15.17
CA ILE A 239 7.41 -11.19 -14.40
C ILE A 239 8.17 -10.99 -13.09
N CYS A 240 8.57 -12.07 -12.44
CA CYS A 240 9.32 -12.04 -11.19
C CYS A 240 10.79 -11.68 -11.38
N LYS A 241 11.34 -11.80 -12.60
CA LYS A 241 12.76 -11.55 -12.89
C LYS A 241 13.21 -10.16 -12.42
N ASP A 242 12.37 -9.16 -12.64
CA ASP A 242 12.69 -7.76 -12.34
C ASP A 242 12.01 -7.28 -11.04
N PHE A 243 11.44 -8.18 -10.24
CA PHE A 243 10.72 -7.81 -9.01
C PHE A 243 11.65 -7.16 -7.99
N ASP A 244 12.85 -7.74 -7.81
CA ASP A 244 13.87 -7.23 -6.90
C ASP A 244 14.81 -6.21 -7.58
N LYS A 245 14.52 -5.81 -8.83
CA LYS A 245 15.43 -4.97 -9.62
C LYS A 245 15.77 -3.66 -8.90
N GLU A 246 14.74 -2.98 -8.41
CA GLU A 246 14.89 -1.66 -7.77
C GLU A 246 15.75 -1.70 -6.51
N ILE A 247 15.53 -2.71 -5.63
CA ILE A 247 16.35 -2.86 -4.42
C ILE A 247 17.78 -3.29 -4.74
N ASN A 248 17.97 -4.13 -5.77
CA ASN A 248 19.31 -4.53 -6.20
C ASN A 248 20.08 -3.37 -6.85
N GLU A 249 19.41 -2.51 -7.61
CA GLU A 249 20.01 -1.27 -8.14
C GLU A 249 20.41 -0.33 -7.00
N ALA A 250 19.54 -0.15 -6.00
CA ALA A 250 19.86 0.64 -4.80
C ALA A 250 21.05 0.05 -4.03
N LYS A 251 21.09 -1.28 -3.86
CA LYS A 251 22.21 -1.99 -3.25
C LYS A 251 23.52 -1.73 -4.01
N SER A 252 23.55 -1.96 -5.32
CA SER A 252 24.76 -1.78 -6.14
C SER A 252 25.25 -0.33 -6.12
N LEU A 253 24.36 0.66 -6.14
CA LEU A 253 24.75 2.07 -6.03
C LEU A 253 25.45 2.39 -4.70
N ILE A 254 25.00 1.80 -3.59
CA ILE A 254 25.65 1.97 -2.28
C ILE A 254 27.04 1.33 -2.30
N GLU A 255 27.16 0.12 -2.87
CA GLU A 255 28.43 -0.62 -2.96
C GLU A 255 29.47 0.11 -3.84
N GLU A 256 29.03 0.71 -4.94
CA GLU A 256 29.88 1.52 -5.85
C GLU A 256 30.37 2.82 -5.17
N GLN A 257 29.50 3.49 -4.40
CA GLN A 257 29.84 4.74 -3.73
C GLN A 257 30.92 4.59 -2.67
N SER A 258 30.96 3.44 -1.99
CA SER A 258 32.01 3.17 -1.00
C SER A 258 33.36 2.82 -1.63
N GLN A 259 33.38 2.41 -2.90
CA GLN A 259 34.63 2.17 -3.63
C GLN A 259 35.27 3.49 -4.08
N SER A 260 34.47 4.43 -4.59
CA SER A 260 34.98 5.72 -5.09
C SER A 260 35.57 6.61 -4.00
N MET A 261 35.08 6.53 -2.76
CA MET A 261 35.63 7.32 -1.64
C MET A 261 37.05 6.89 -1.24
N ASN A 262 37.40 5.60 -1.39
CA ASN A 262 38.76 5.15 -1.07
C ASN A 262 39.79 5.60 -2.12
N ASP A 263 39.37 5.71 -3.39
CA ASP A 263 40.26 6.13 -4.49
C ASP A 263 40.62 7.63 -4.37
N GLU A 264 39.72 8.46 -3.85
CA GLU A 264 39.96 9.89 -3.61
C GLU A 264 40.90 10.13 -2.39
N ASP A 265 40.74 9.34 -1.33
CA ASP A 265 41.62 9.40 -0.14
C ASP A 265 43.06 8.90 -0.45
N GLU A 266 43.23 7.97 -1.41
CA GLU A 266 44.56 7.54 -1.87
C GLU A 266 45.26 8.58 -2.77
N GLU A 267 44.52 9.42 -3.50
CA GLU A 267 45.11 10.51 -4.32
C GLU A 267 45.48 11.77 -3.51
N GLU A 268 44.72 12.12 -2.47
CA GLU A 268 45.05 13.27 -1.60
C GLU A 268 46.23 12.99 -0.64
N GLY A 269 46.58 11.72 -0.40
CA GLY A 269 47.73 11.32 0.41
C GLY A 269 49.11 11.66 -0.16
N ASN A 270 49.20 12.17 -1.40
CA ASN A 270 50.47 12.38 -2.11
C ASN A 270 50.84 13.84 -2.43
N GLN A 271 50.21 14.83 -1.79
CA GLN A 271 50.61 16.24 -1.91
C GLN A 271 50.70 16.95 -0.55
N ASN A 272 51.83 16.78 0.13
CA ASN A 272 52.25 17.69 1.19
C ASN A 272 53.25 18.73 0.64
N SER A 273 52.85 20.01 0.55
CA SER A 273 53.77 21.11 0.87
C SER A 273 53.03 22.44 1.19
N GLU A 274 53.30 22.89 2.42
CA GLU A 274 53.26 24.25 2.99
C GLU A 274 51.92 24.94 3.39
N PRO A 275 51.88 25.54 4.60
CA PRO A 275 50.73 26.29 5.09
C PRO A 275 50.84 27.77 4.70
N SER A 276 49.85 28.30 3.99
CA SER A 276 49.69 29.75 3.82
C SER A 276 48.40 30.25 4.47
N SER A 277 48.52 31.45 5.02
CA SER A 277 47.66 32.03 6.05
C SER A 277 46.46 32.79 5.45
N ARG A 278 45.42 32.96 6.29
CA ARG A 278 44.40 34.04 6.27
C ARG A 278 43.36 34.03 5.14
N ASN A 279 42.07 33.96 5.48
CA ASN A 279 41.27 35.16 5.81
C ASN A 279 39.82 34.81 6.19
N VAL A 280 39.39 35.43 7.28
CA VAL A 280 38.01 35.58 7.74
C VAL A 280 37.31 36.57 6.80
N LEU A 281 36.16 36.22 6.23
CA LEU A 281 35.19 37.18 5.69
C LEU A 281 33.77 36.62 5.75
N SER A 282 32.96 37.20 6.64
CA SER A 282 31.50 37.13 6.64
C SER A 282 30.92 37.82 5.40
N PRO A 283 29.67 37.49 5.02
CA PRO A 283 28.80 38.56 4.54
C PRO A 283 27.40 38.52 5.16
N SER A 284 27.10 39.63 5.83
CA SER A 284 25.79 40.23 6.06
C SER A 284 25.15 40.76 4.77
N GLY A 285 23.82 40.70 4.67
CA GLY A 285 23.00 41.49 3.73
C GLY A 285 21.67 40.80 3.43
N GLN A 286 20.59 41.08 4.17
CA GLN A 286 19.54 42.06 3.81
C GLN A 286 19.14 42.03 2.32
N ASN A 287 17.96 41.49 2.04
CA ASN A 287 16.99 42.19 1.18
C ASN A 287 15.57 41.68 1.39
N GLU A 288 14.68 42.67 1.45
CA GLU A 288 13.26 42.60 1.76
C GLU A 288 12.39 42.58 0.50
N LEU A 289 11.18 42.00 0.68
CA LEU A 289 9.90 42.24 -0.01
C LEU A 289 9.76 41.97 -1.53
N THR A 290 8.86 41.04 -1.87
CA THR A 290 7.44 41.37 -2.14
C THR A 290 6.57 40.12 -2.27
N GLN A 291 5.33 40.22 -1.75
CA GLN A 291 4.28 39.20 -1.75
C GLN A 291 3.44 39.27 -3.02
N THR A 292 2.87 38.13 -3.45
CA THR A 292 1.45 38.07 -3.86
C THR A 292 0.89 36.64 -3.85
N ASN A 293 -0.31 36.52 -3.32
CA ASN A 293 -1.11 35.30 -3.09
C ASN A 293 -1.65 34.68 -4.39
N VAL A 294 -1.88 33.35 -4.40
CA VAL A 294 -3.21 32.71 -4.43
C VAL A 294 -3.11 31.24 -4.88
N ARG A 295 -3.67 30.38 -4.02
CA ARG A 295 -3.89 28.95 -4.14
C ARG A 295 -4.97 28.65 -5.20
N ARG A 296 -4.62 28.01 -6.33
CA ARG A 296 -5.36 26.88 -6.96
C ARG A 296 -4.80 26.45 -8.33
N ARG A 297 -4.61 25.14 -8.43
CA ARG A 297 -4.72 24.24 -9.61
C ARG A 297 -3.49 23.98 -10.48
N LEU A 298 -3.27 22.67 -10.60
CA LEU A 298 -2.91 21.90 -11.80
C LEU A 298 -1.44 21.92 -12.22
N PHE A 299 -0.98 20.71 -12.56
CA PHE A 299 0.24 20.39 -13.28
C PHE A 299 0.62 21.47 -14.30
N ASP A 300 1.83 22.01 -14.19
CA ASP A 300 2.71 22.01 -15.35
C ASP A 300 4.18 21.93 -14.95
N VAL A 301 4.89 21.19 -15.79
CA VAL A 301 6.32 20.92 -15.75
C VAL A 301 7.06 22.17 -16.23
N SER A 302 8.27 22.37 -15.71
CA SER A 302 9.32 23.31 -16.17
C SER A 302 9.43 24.59 -15.34
N ASN A 303 10.38 24.63 -14.40
CA ASN A 303 11.64 25.31 -14.69
C ASN A 303 12.71 24.95 -13.68
N LYS A 304 13.85 24.54 -14.23
CA LYS A 304 15.12 24.33 -13.56
C LYS A 304 15.55 25.62 -12.89
N THR A 305 15.98 25.54 -11.64
CA THR A 305 16.97 26.47 -11.10
C THR A 305 18.29 25.73 -11.10
N GLU A 306 19.06 25.99 -12.16
CA GLU A 306 20.44 25.57 -12.34
C GLU A 306 21.30 26.33 -11.33
N GLN A 307 21.61 25.70 -10.19
CA GLN A 307 22.75 25.99 -9.33
C GLN A 307 22.90 24.85 -8.30
N ASN A 308 23.44 23.72 -8.77
CA ASN A 308 24.18 22.68 -8.04
C ASN A 308 24.36 21.44 -8.94
N GLN A 309 24.91 21.64 -10.13
CA GLN A 309 25.33 20.54 -10.99
C GLN A 309 26.82 20.31 -10.78
N HIS A 310 27.17 19.50 -9.77
CA HIS A 310 28.35 18.61 -9.65
C HIS A 310 28.53 18.19 -8.17
N GLN A 311 27.52 17.56 -7.58
CA GLN A 311 27.70 16.60 -6.49
C GLN A 311 27.09 15.31 -7.02
N GLN A 312 27.88 14.23 -7.11
CA GLN A 312 27.32 12.92 -7.43
C GLN A 312 26.25 12.63 -6.38
N GLU A 313 24.99 12.43 -6.81
CA GLU A 313 23.90 12.13 -5.89
C GLU A 313 24.14 10.73 -5.30
N HIS A 314 24.76 10.68 -4.12
CA HIS A 314 24.91 9.46 -3.35
C HIS A 314 23.54 8.90 -2.97
N HIS A 315 23.43 7.57 -2.91
CA HIS A 315 22.19 6.90 -2.56
C HIS A 315 22.00 7.01 -1.04
N PRO A 316 20.83 7.43 -0.54
CA PRO A 316 20.65 7.78 0.87
C PRO A 316 20.63 6.56 1.82
N GLY A 317 20.65 5.34 1.26
CA GLY A 317 20.48 4.08 1.99
C GLY A 317 19.02 3.66 2.10
N TYR A 318 18.77 2.54 2.77
CA TYR A 318 17.42 2.05 3.05
C TYR A 318 17.37 1.24 4.36
N SER A 319 16.17 1.13 4.91
CA SER A 319 15.84 0.28 6.05
C SER A 319 14.80 -0.75 5.65
N PHE A 320 14.78 -1.91 6.30
CA PHE A 320 13.78 -2.94 6.10
C PHE A 320 12.67 -2.84 7.14
N CYS A 321 11.52 -3.43 6.81
CA CYS A 321 10.49 -3.77 7.77
C CYS A 321 9.75 -4.99 7.24
N TRP A 322 9.25 -5.82 8.16
CA TRP A 322 8.32 -6.87 7.80
C TRP A 322 7.22 -7.00 8.85
N ASP A 323 6.05 -7.48 8.41
CA ASP A 323 4.90 -7.70 9.28
C ASP A 323 4.15 -8.98 8.87
N ASN A 324 3.33 -9.48 9.77
CA ASN A 324 2.57 -10.70 9.64
C ASN A 324 1.47 -10.58 8.58
N ILE A 325 1.39 -11.56 7.67
CA ILE A 325 0.25 -11.76 6.79
C ILE A 325 -0.37 -13.13 7.03
N GLY A 326 -1.62 -13.12 7.51
CA GLY A 326 -2.41 -14.32 7.76
C GLY A 326 -3.16 -14.78 6.51
N ARG A 327 -2.96 -16.04 6.11
CA ARG A 327 -3.75 -16.70 5.05
C ARG A 327 -4.55 -17.85 5.63
N HIS A 328 -5.87 -17.67 5.66
CA HIS A 328 -6.82 -18.74 5.98
C HIS A 328 -7.17 -19.54 4.73
N LEU A 329 -6.89 -20.84 4.76
CA LEU A 329 -7.38 -21.81 3.79
C LEU A 329 -8.53 -22.60 4.41
N THR A 330 -9.74 -22.33 3.91
CA THR A 330 -10.94 -23.03 4.34
C THR A 330 -11.27 -24.17 3.38
N VAL A 331 -11.36 -25.38 3.90
CA VAL A 331 -11.77 -26.54 3.11
C VAL A 331 -13.29 -26.68 3.20
N ARG A 332 -13.95 -26.95 2.06
CA ARG A 332 -15.42 -27.10 2.01
C ARG A 332 -15.91 -28.33 2.79
N GLN A 333 -15.13 -29.40 2.79
CA GLN A 333 -15.42 -30.63 3.52
C GLN A 333 -14.17 -31.00 4.32
N GLN A 334 -14.25 -30.85 5.64
CA GLN A 334 -13.14 -31.20 6.51
C GLN A 334 -13.09 -32.71 6.70
N THR A 335 -11.91 -33.30 6.51
CA THR A 335 -11.61 -34.71 6.82
C THR A 335 -10.37 -34.76 7.70
N THR A 336 -10.03 -35.90 8.31
CA THR A 336 -8.84 -36.05 9.16
C THR A 336 -7.57 -35.54 8.45
N ASP A 337 -7.45 -35.80 7.14
CA ASP A 337 -6.31 -35.39 6.33
C ASP A 337 -6.46 -34.00 5.70
N HIS A 338 -7.67 -33.44 5.69
CA HIS A 338 -7.99 -32.15 5.07
C HIS A 338 -8.69 -31.21 6.05
N GLN A 339 -7.88 -30.51 6.84
CA GLN A 339 -8.33 -29.50 7.79
C GLN A 339 -8.16 -28.08 7.24
N ASN A 340 -8.83 -27.12 7.88
CA ASN A 340 -8.53 -25.71 7.64
C ASN A 340 -7.08 -25.44 8.03
N LYS A 341 -6.36 -24.71 7.18
CA LYS A 341 -4.97 -24.32 7.46
C LYS A 341 -4.91 -22.81 7.65
N TYR A 342 -4.14 -22.38 8.65
CA TYR A 342 -3.79 -20.99 8.83
C TYR A 342 -2.29 -20.86 8.62
N HIS A 343 -1.92 -20.11 7.58
CA HIS A 343 -0.53 -19.80 7.30
C HIS A 343 -0.23 -18.39 7.80
N MET A 344 0.73 -18.29 8.71
CA MET A 344 1.35 -17.03 9.11
C MET A 344 2.61 -16.86 8.27
N TRP A 345 2.64 -15.81 7.46
CA TRP A 345 3.77 -15.46 6.60
C TRP A 345 4.25 -14.05 6.92
N ALA A 346 5.38 -13.63 6.36
CA ALA A 346 5.89 -12.27 6.48
C ALA A 346 5.72 -11.50 5.16
N LEU A 347 5.19 -10.29 5.22
CA LEU A 347 5.24 -9.30 4.14
C LEU A 347 6.41 -8.36 4.43
N ALA A 348 7.37 -8.28 3.51
CA ALA A 348 8.56 -7.45 3.67
C ALA A 348 8.58 -6.25 2.72
N TYR A 349 9.16 -5.15 3.17
CA TYR A 349 9.38 -3.94 2.39
C TYR A 349 10.68 -3.25 2.79
N ALA A 350 11.30 -2.54 1.85
CA ALA A 350 12.39 -1.60 2.12
C ALA A 350 11.86 -0.17 2.01
N ALA A 351 12.21 0.67 2.97
CA ALA A 351 11.96 2.11 2.93
C ALA A 351 13.26 2.82 2.58
N VAL A 352 13.26 3.58 1.48
CA VAL A 352 14.43 4.37 1.08
C VAL A 352 14.56 5.56 2.02
N ASN A 353 15.77 5.74 2.55
CA ASN A 353 16.08 6.84 3.45
C ASN A 353 15.92 8.18 2.71
N ARG A 354 15.43 9.20 3.42
CA ARG A 354 15.30 10.55 2.83
C ARG A 354 16.51 11.41 3.06
N VAL A 355 17.29 11.08 4.08
CA VAL A 355 18.52 11.75 4.47
C VAL A 355 19.62 10.73 4.34
N GLN A 356 20.71 11.11 3.70
CA GLN A 356 21.87 10.25 3.57
C GLN A 356 22.49 10.00 4.94
N THR A 357 22.54 8.74 5.34
CA THR A 357 23.19 8.29 6.58
C THR A 357 24.40 7.43 6.33
N THR A 358 24.75 7.20 5.05
CA THR A 358 25.82 6.30 4.63
C THR A 358 27.22 6.82 4.97
N ASN A 359 27.37 8.12 5.24
CA ASN A 359 28.65 8.76 5.57
C ASN A 359 28.80 9.05 7.08
N LEU A 360 27.89 8.54 7.92
CA LEU A 360 28.03 8.73 9.36
C LEU A 360 29.18 7.86 9.89
N PRO A 361 30.11 8.42 10.68
CA PRO A 361 31.25 7.66 11.20
C PRO A 361 30.75 6.46 12.00
N THR A 362 31.28 5.29 11.67
CA THR A 362 30.86 4.00 12.27
C THR A 362 31.70 3.61 13.49
N ASP A 363 32.73 4.39 13.83
CA ASP A 363 33.85 3.90 14.63
C ASP A 363 33.83 4.25 16.13
N ASP A 364 32.85 5.01 16.61
CA ASP A 364 32.77 5.37 18.04
C ASP A 364 31.76 4.50 18.81
N HIS A 365 31.94 3.18 18.79
CA HIS A 365 31.22 2.29 19.70
C HIS A 365 31.86 2.32 21.10
N VAL A 366 31.25 3.07 22.02
CA VAL A 366 31.62 3.03 23.44
C VAL A 366 30.72 2.04 24.20
N PRO A 367 31.25 1.28 25.19
CA PRO A 367 30.41 0.43 26.01
C PRO A 367 29.30 1.24 26.67
N ALA A 368 28.06 0.75 26.66
CA ALA A 368 26.92 1.47 27.23
C ALA A 368 27.14 1.89 28.69
N SER A 369 27.91 1.08 29.46
CA SER A 369 28.32 1.36 30.84
C SER A 369 29.20 2.61 31.01
N THR A 370 29.83 3.08 29.93
CA THR A 370 30.69 4.27 29.93
C THR A 370 29.94 5.55 29.56
N ILE A 371 28.70 5.43 29.04
CA ILE A 371 27.87 6.57 28.68
C ILE A 371 27.24 7.11 29.98
N PRO A 372 27.52 8.36 30.38
CA PRO A 372 26.95 8.93 31.60
C PRO A 372 25.42 8.98 31.53
N LEU A 373 24.73 8.64 32.63
CA LEU A 373 23.26 8.68 32.71
C LEU A 373 22.67 10.03 32.30
N LYS A 374 23.35 11.13 32.67
CA LYS A 374 22.97 12.51 32.29
C LYS A 374 22.86 12.73 30.77
N SER A 375 23.47 11.87 29.94
CA SER A 375 23.40 11.95 28.48
C SER A 375 22.06 11.43 27.94
N PHE A 376 21.29 10.72 28.75
CA PHE A 376 19.96 10.20 28.42
C PHE A 376 18.83 11.03 29.05
N LEU A 377 19.16 11.94 29.96
CA LEU A 377 18.19 12.83 30.59
C LEU A 377 18.09 14.13 29.77
N PRO A 378 16.88 14.73 29.66
CA PRO A 378 16.74 16.04 29.04
C PRO A 378 17.64 17.06 29.73
N SER A 379 18.39 17.81 28.92
CA SER A 379 19.16 18.96 29.38
C SER A 379 18.25 20.18 29.65
N ASP A 380 18.79 21.21 30.29
CA ASP A 380 18.09 22.49 30.43
C ASP A 380 17.72 23.10 29.06
N GLU A 381 18.57 22.87 28.06
CA GLU A 381 18.31 23.31 26.68
C GLU A 381 17.14 22.55 26.05
N ASP A 382 17.06 21.22 26.26
CA ASP A 382 15.92 20.41 25.81
C ASP A 382 14.61 20.86 26.44
N ILE A 383 14.64 21.23 27.72
CA ILE A 383 13.47 21.76 28.45
C ILE A 383 13.04 23.10 27.87
N ILE A 384 13.99 24.00 27.61
CA ILE A 384 13.73 25.31 26.99
C ILE A 384 13.11 25.12 25.60
N ASP A 385 13.65 24.19 24.81
CA ASP A 385 13.16 23.92 23.45
C ASP A 385 11.79 23.23 23.45
N LEU A 386 11.52 22.34 24.40
CA LEU A 386 10.20 21.77 24.60
C LEU A 386 9.17 22.86 24.93
N LYS A 387 9.51 23.80 25.82
CA LYS A 387 8.65 24.96 26.12
C LYS A 387 8.36 25.79 24.87
N LYS A 388 9.38 26.12 24.07
CA LYS A 388 9.19 26.86 22.80
C LYS A 388 8.24 26.13 21.85
N ARG A 389 8.35 24.80 21.74
CA ARG A 389 7.46 23.98 20.90
C ARG A 389 6.03 24.01 21.40
N LEU A 390 5.80 23.93 22.71
CA LEU A 390 4.46 24.00 23.27
C LEU A 390 3.84 25.39 23.11
N ILE A 391 4.62 26.46 23.28
CA ILE A 391 4.17 27.83 22.98
C ILE A 391 3.71 27.92 21.51
N PHE A 392 4.49 27.38 20.58
CA PHE A 392 4.14 27.35 19.16
C PHE A 392 2.83 26.57 18.87
N GLU A 393 2.60 25.44 19.53
CA GLU A 393 1.33 24.70 19.40
C GLU A 393 0.14 25.56 19.87
N VAL A 394 0.30 26.27 20.99
CA VAL A 394 -0.73 27.20 21.51
C VAL A 394 -0.98 28.34 20.52
N GLU A 395 0.07 28.94 19.94
CA GLU A 395 -0.06 29.97 18.91
C GLU A 395 -0.78 29.45 17.64
N THR A 396 -0.54 28.19 17.29
CA THR A 396 -1.16 27.53 16.13
C THR A 396 -2.64 27.30 16.35
N ILE A 397 -3.02 26.76 17.51
CA ILE A 397 -4.42 26.60 17.91
C ILE A 397 -5.13 27.96 17.93
N ALA A 398 -4.51 28.98 18.53
CA ALA A 398 -5.08 30.33 18.55
C ALA A 398 -5.30 30.91 17.14
N ALA A 399 -4.33 30.76 16.24
CA ALA A 399 -4.44 31.23 14.86
C ALA A 399 -5.51 30.49 14.05
N GLU A 400 -5.75 29.22 14.36
CA GLU A 400 -6.78 28.41 13.69
C GLU A 400 -8.20 28.82 14.11
N TYR A 401 -8.43 29.02 15.41
CA TYR A 401 -9.79 29.16 15.95
C TYR A 401 -10.18 30.59 16.37
N LEU A 402 -9.26 31.43 16.85
CA LEU A 402 -9.60 32.78 17.30
C LEU A 402 -9.61 33.77 16.13
N GLN A 403 -10.73 34.47 15.96
CA GLN A 403 -10.92 35.40 14.84
C GLN A 403 -9.88 36.53 14.84
N ALA A 404 -9.46 37.00 16.02
CA ALA A 404 -8.42 38.02 16.19
C ALA A 404 -7.07 37.62 15.56
N PHE A 405 -6.78 36.31 15.42
CA PHE A 405 -5.50 35.79 14.95
C PHE A 405 -5.58 35.02 13.63
N LYS A 406 -6.70 35.03 12.89
CA LYS A 406 -6.79 34.32 11.59
C LYS A 406 -5.77 34.77 10.54
N SER A 407 -5.27 36.00 10.63
CA SER A 407 -4.18 36.50 9.76
C SER A 407 -2.79 36.14 10.27
N HIS A 408 -2.69 35.58 11.48
CA HIS A 408 -1.46 35.06 12.03
C HIS A 408 -1.14 33.70 11.40
N SER A 409 0.14 33.46 11.14
CA SER A 409 0.64 32.17 10.69
C SER A 409 1.94 31.94 11.45
N PRO A 410 1.90 31.16 12.55
CA PRO A 410 3.10 30.77 13.27
C PRO A 410 4.07 30.12 12.29
N LYS A 411 5.35 30.50 12.39
CA LYS A 411 6.38 29.90 11.53
C LYS A 411 6.76 28.55 12.13
N PRO A 412 6.55 27.42 11.43
CA PRO A 412 6.90 26.12 11.95
C PRO A 412 8.41 26.02 12.18
N PHE A 413 8.80 25.19 13.15
CA PHE A 413 10.20 24.85 13.36
C PHE A 413 10.73 24.11 12.13
N THR A 414 11.60 24.77 11.37
CA THR A 414 12.26 24.17 10.21
C THR A 414 13.56 23.54 10.66
N HIS A 415 13.64 22.22 10.53
CA HIS A 415 14.90 21.48 10.58
C HIS A 415 15.56 21.49 9.19
N GLN A 416 16.88 21.30 9.13
CA GLN A 416 17.63 21.22 7.87
C GLN A 416 17.09 20.16 6.88
N HIS A 417 16.36 19.16 7.38
CA HIS A 417 15.75 18.11 6.57
C HIS A 417 14.23 18.20 6.41
N THR A 418 13.57 19.26 6.92
CA THR A 418 12.09 19.38 6.88
C THR A 418 11.54 19.24 5.45
N ALA A 419 12.16 19.91 4.46
CA ALA A 419 11.68 19.87 3.07
C ALA A 419 11.75 18.47 2.44
N VAL A 420 12.71 17.65 2.86
CA VAL A 420 12.85 16.27 2.37
C VAL A 420 11.91 15.34 3.14
N MET A 421 11.79 15.53 4.46
CA MET A 421 10.96 14.73 5.36
C MET A 421 9.46 14.91 5.16
N ASP A 422 9.02 16.05 4.60
CA ASP A 422 7.62 16.32 4.26
C ASP A 422 7.11 15.50 3.06
N LYS A 423 8.01 14.96 2.22
CA LYS A 423 7.64 14.15 1.06
C LYS A 423 7.13 12.78 1.48
N LYS A 424 6.21 12.18 0.71
CA LYS A 424 5.75 10.79 0.96
C LYS A 424 6.93 9.80 0.90
N SER A 425 6.99 8.84 1.83
CA SER A 425 8.03 7.80 1.83
C SER A 425 7.98 6.96 0.56
N HIS A 426 9.15 6.60 0.06
CA HIS A 426 9.30 5.66 -1.05
C HIS A 426 9.52 4.25 -0.49
N LEU A 427 8.64 3.33 -0.86
CA LEU A 427 8.62 1.95 -0.35
C LEU A 427 8.81 0.98 -1.51
N ILE A 428 9.81 0.11 -1.38
CA ILE A 428 10.08 -0.98 -2.31
C ILE A 428 9.48 -2.26 -1.71
N ASN A 429 8.57 -2.89 -2.42
CA ASN A 429 7.90 -4.11 -1.96
C ASN A 429 8.82 -5.32 -2.19
N LEU A 430 9.20 -6.01 -1.12
CA LEU A 430 10.06 -7.21 -1.18
C LEU A 430 9.25 -8.52 -1.19
N GLY A 431 7.93 -8.41 -1.19
CA GLY A 431 7.01 -9.52 -1.38
C GLY A 431 6.69 -10.29 -0.11
N ILE A 432 6.04 -11.45 -0.31
CA ILE A 432 5.63 -12.34 0.78
C ILE A 432 6.67 -13.45 0.94
N ILE A 433 7.29 -13.50 2.11
CA ILE A 433 8.18 -14.57 2.54
C ILE A 433 7.31 -15.61 3.24
N GLN A 434 7.24 -16.82 2.68
CA GLN A 434 6.33 -17.88 3.11
C GLN A 434 6.82 -18.66 4.34
N GLU A 435 7.46 -17.95 5.26
CA GLU A 435 8.04 -18.49 6.48
C GLU A 435 7.24 -18.02 7.69
N ASN A 436 7.24 -18.80 8.76
CA ASN A 436 6.43 -18.50 9.95
C ASN A 436 7.16 -17.49 10.86
N PRO A 437 6.71 -16.22 10.94
CA PRO A 437 7.33 -15.21 11.78
C PRO A 437 7.17 -15.46 13.29
N SER A 438 6.39 -16.47 13.68
CA SER A 438 6.20 -16.84 15.10
C SER A 438 7.20 -17.89 15.60
N SER A 439 8.01 -18.48 14.72
CA SER A 439 9.08 -19.42 15.13
C SER A 439 10.45 -18.80 14.89
N THR A 440 11.43 -19.17 15.71
CA THR A 440 12.83 -18.74 15.52
C THR A 440 13.36 -19.20 14.15
N ALA A 441 13.07 -20.44 13.74
CA ALA A 441 13.48 -20.96 12.43
C ALA A 441 12.87 -20.17 11.26
N GLY A 442 11.59 -19.80 11.34
CA GLY A 442 10.95 -18.99 10.31
C GLY A 442 11.47 -17.56 10.31
N THR A 443 11.75 -17.00 11.49
CA THR A 443 12.40 -15.67 11.61
C THR A 443 13.79 -15.70 10.97
N ILE A 444 14.64 -16.69 11.28
CA ILE A 444 15.95 -16.86 10.63
C ILE A 444 15.80 -16.88 9.10
N ALA A 445 14.88 -17.66 8.55
CA ALA A 445 14.68 -17.74 7.11
C ALA A 445 14.18 -16.42 6.50
N ILE A 446 13.39 -15.63 7.25
CA ILE A 446 13.02 -14.26 6.86
C ILE A 446 14.27 -13.37 6.80
N LEU A 447 15.12 -13.42 7.82
CA LEU A 447 16.34 -12.61 7.89
C LEU A 447 17.36 -12.99 6.82
N GLU A 448 17.53 -14.29 6.54
CA GLU A 448 18.37 -14.76 5.44
C GLU A 448 17.89 -14.20 4.09
N LYS A 449 16.57 -14.13 3.88
CA LYS A 449 16.02 -13.52 2.66
C LYS A 449 16.30 -12.02 2.59
N LEU A 450 16.15 -11.29 3.70
CA LEU A 450 16.48 -9.86 3.76
C LEU A 450 17.98 -9.60 3.61
N HIS A 451 18.83 -10.47 4.15
CA HIS A 451 20.28 -10.38 4.09
C HIS A 451 20.80 -10.35 2.65
N THR A 452 20.09 -10.99 1.70
CA THR A 452 20.43 -10.91 0.27
C THR A 452 20.47 -9.47 -0.27
N TYR A 453 19.75 -8.55 0.37
CA TYR A 453 19.70 -7.13 0.03
C TYR A 453 20.62 -6.26 0.91
N VAL A 454 21.43 -6.81 1.79
CA VAL A 454 22.40 -6.02 2.58
C VAL A 454 23.60 -5.64 1.70
N PRO A 455 23.93 -4.35 1.55
CA PRO A 455 25.11 -3.90 0.79
C PRO A 455 26.42 -4.33 1.46
N ILE A 456 27.42 -4.63 0.65
CA ILE A 456 28.79 -4.90 1.10
C ILE A 456 29.72 -3.78 0.64
N SER A 457 30.29 -3.05 1.58
CA SER A 457 31.22 -1.95 1.33
C SER A 457 32.58 -2.29 1.94
N ASN A 458 33.67 -2.17 1.18
CA ASN A 458 35.04 -2.45 1.68
C ASN A 458 35.17 -3.82 2.37
N ALA A 459 34.53 -4.86 1.79
CA ALA A 459 34.44 -6.22 2.35
C ALA A 459 33.74 -6.34 3.72
N LYS A 460 33.06 -5.29 4.19
CA LYS A 460 32.24 -5.26 5.41
C LYS A 460 30.76 -5.12 5.06
N LEU A 461 29.89 -5.77 5.82
CA LEU A 461 28.45 -5.62 5.67
C LEU A 461 28.02 -4.25 6.21
N ASN A 462 27.20 -3.54 5.44
CA ASN A 462 26.58 -2.30 5.91
C ASN A 462 25.43 -2.62 6.87
N THR A 463 25.33 -1.87 7.96
CA THR A 463 24.21 -2.02 8.89
C THR A 463 22.92 -1.49 8.26
N CYS A 464 21.96 -2.39 8.06
CA CYS A 464 20.60 -2.08 7.64
C CYS A 464 19.64 -2.25 8.82
N VAL A 465 18.96 -1.17 9.20
CA VAL A 465 17.95 -1.23 10.26
C VAL A 465 16.74 -2.03 9.79
N VAL A 466 16.25 -2.95 10.63
CA VAL A 466 15.02 -3.71 10.40
C VAL A 466 13.98 -3.28 11.43
N TYR A 467 13.01 -2.50 10.99
CA TYR A 467 11.91 -2.06 11.84
C TYR A 467 10.88 -3.18 12.08
N GLY A 468 10.38 -3.25 13.31
CA GLY A 468 9.34 -4.17 13.72
C GLY A 468 8.64 -3.72 15.00
N ASP A 469 7.60 -4.42 15.44
CA ASP A 469 7.09 -4.21 16.80
C ASP A 469 8.04 -4.82 17.86
N GLY A 470 7.76 -4.60 19.15
CA GLY A 470 8.64 -5.10 20.22
C GLY A 470 8.85 -6.62 20.17
N LEU A 471 7.81 -7.37 19.84
CA LEU A 471 7.86 -8.83 19.72
C LEU A 471 8.68 -9.28 18.50
N THR A 472 8.59 -8.53 17.40
CA THR A 472 9.40 -8.75 16.19
C THR A 472 10.87 -8.50 16.45
N CYS A 473 11.21 -7.48 17.24
CA CYS A 473 12.60 -7.22 17.66
C CYS A 473 13.12 -8.31 18.61
N GLU A 474 12.31 -8.77 19.57
CA GLU A 474 12.66 -9.90 20.43
C GLU A 474 12.99 -11.16 19.61
N ARG A 475 12.14 -11.48 18.62
CA ARG A 475 12.36 -12.62 17.72
C ARG A 475 13.58 -12.47 16.82
N HIS A 476 13.90 -11.25 16.39
CA HIS A 476 15.18 -10.98 15.71
C HIS A 476 16.35 -11.29 16.63
N ASN A 477 16.33 -10.81 17.87
CA ASN A 477 17.40 -11.07 18.83
C ASN A 477 17.55 -12.59 19.08
N ASP A 478 16.44 -13.32 19.20
CA ASP A 478 16.47 -14.78 19.30
C ASP A 478 17.10 -15.43 18.06
N ALA A 479 16.83 -14.91 16.85
CA ALA A 479 17.44 -15.39 15.62
C ALA A 479 18.95 -15.10 15.59
N HIS A 480 19.40 -13.90 15.99
CA HIS A 480 20.83 -13.58 16.13
C HIS A 480 21.51 -14.48 17.16
N ASN A 481 20.90 -14.68 18.33
CA ASN A 481 21.43 -15.54 19.38
C ASN A 481 21.55 -17.00 18.89
N ALA A 482 20.54 -17.50 18.18
CA ALA A 482 20.56 -18.85 17.58
C ALA A 482 21.64 -19.00 16.49
N ARG A 483 22.08 -17.89 15.90
CA ARG A 483 23.07 -17.85 14.80
C ARG A 483 24.43 -17.29 15.21
N ALA A 484 24.62 -16.93 16.48
CA ALA A 484 25.85 -16.29 16.98
C ALA A 484 27.12 -17.13 16.73
N GLY A 485 27.00 -18.47 16.67
CA GLY A 485 28.11 -19.39 16.35
C GLY A 485 28.44 -19.55 14.86
N GLY A 486 27.80 -18.78 13.97
CA GLY A 486 28.01 -18.82 12.52
C GLY A 486 29.46 -18.50 12.11
N ARG A 487 29.95 -19.14 11.04
CA ARG A 487 31.35 -19.00 10.60
C ARG A 487 31.57 -17.68 9.87
N THR A 488 30.60 -17.26 9.06
CA THR A 488 30.62 -16.00 8.33
C THR A 488 29.74 -14.96 9.01
N ALA A 489 29.95 -13.68 8.67
CA ALA A 489 29.07 -12.59 9.11
C ALA A 489 27.61 -12.80 8.66
N GLU A 490 27.44 -13.30 7.43
CA GLU A 490 26.16 -13.73 6.88
C GLU A 490 25.53 -14.87 7.69
N ASP A 491 26.30 -15.89 8.07
CA ASP A 491 25.80 -17.00 8.90
C ASP A 491 25.29 -16.49 10.25
N ARG A 492 25.91 -15.43 10.80
CA ARG A 492 25.53 -14.78 12.07
C ARG A 492 24.43 -13.73 11.91
N LEU A 493 23.93 -13.52 10.68
CA LEU A 493 22.94 -12.50 10.33
C LEU A 493 23.42 -11.06 10.63
N GLU A 494 24.73 -10.83 10.65
CA GLU A 494 25.29 -9.49 10.84
C GLU A 494 24.84 -8.52 9.73
N GLY A 495 24.85 -7.22 10.00
CA GLY A 495 24.38 -6.21 9.05
C GLY A 495 22.86 -6.01 9.03
N LEU A 496 22.09 -6.75 9.81
CA LEU A 496 20.67 -6.49 10.08
C LEU A 496 20.50 -6.11 11.55
N GLU A 497 20.01 -4.90 11.84
CA GLU A 497 19.86 -4.39 13.21
C GLU A 497 18.38 -4.18 13.55
N PRO A 498 17.79 -4.94 14.50
CA PRO A 498 16.38 -4.80 14.84
C PRO A 498 16.10 -3.48 15.56
N CYS A 499 15.06 -2.76 15.14
CA CYS A 499 14.66 -1.51 15.78
C CYS A 499 13.14 -1.45 16.01
N PRO A 500 12.67 -1.15 17.23
CA PRO A 500 11.24 -1.04 17.50
C PRO A 500 10.63 0.17 16.79
N GLN A 501 9.55 -0.06 16.04
CA GLN A 501 8.85 0.97 15.28
C GLN A 501 7.97 1.85 16.18
N GLU A 502 8.05 3.16 15.95
CA GLU A 502 7.44 4.20 16.80
C GLU A 502 5.91 4.18 16.88
N PHE A 503 5.22 3.54 15.93
CA PHE A 503 3.74 3.48 15.94
C PHE A 503 3.21 2.79 17.21
N HIS A 504 3.82 1.66 17.60
CA HIS A 504 3.40 0.94 18.81
C HIS A 504 3.71 1.73 20.08
N LYS A 505 4.84 2.46 20.11
CA LYS A 505 5.17 3.36 21.23
C LYS A 505 4.13 4.48 21.37
N ARG A 506 3.71 5.10 20.25
CA ARG A 506 2.63 6.09 20.26
C ARG A 506 1.30 5.51 20.74
N MET A 507 0.97 4.27 20.35
CA MET A 507 -0.23 3.59 20.82
C MET A 507 -0.18 3.27 22.31
N LEU A 508 0.97 2.83 22.83
CA LEU A 508 1.18 2.58 24.26
C LEU A 508 1.06 3.86 25.07
N LEU A 509 1.73 4.93 24.65
CA LEU A 509 1.64 6.24 25.31
C LEU A 509 0.18 6.73 25.35
N LEU A 510 -0.54 6.63 24.24
CA LEU A 510 -1.95 7.01 24.19
C LEU A 510 -2.83 6.11 25.09
N GLN A 511 -2.52 4.81 25.18
CA GLN A 511 -3.22 3.90 26.08
C GLN A 511 -2.98 4.24 27.54
N ASP A 512 -1.77 4.66 27.90
CA ASP A 512 -1.44 5.12 29.26
C ASP A 512 -2.18 6.40 29.61
N THR A 513 -2.19 7.39 28.70
CA THR A 513 -3.04 8.58 28.81
C THR A 513 -4.52 8.21 28.97
N TRP A 514 -5.02 7.22 28.21
CA TRP A 514 -6.39 6.73 28.33
C TRP A 514 -6.68 6.09 29.70
N ASN A 515 -5.73 5.32 30.21
CA ASN A 515 -5.89 4.65 31.50
C ASN A 515 -5.98 5.65 32.65
N GLU A 516 -5.30 6.79 32.53
CA GLU A 516 -5.30 7.86 33.52
C GLU A 516 -6.53 8.77 33.40
N PHE A 517 -6.86 9.23 32.18
CA PHE A 517 -7.84 10.31 31.99
C PHE A 517 -9.21 9.85 31.45
N PHE A 518 -9.36 8.61 30.99
CA PHE A 518 -10.60 8.10 30.38
C PHE A 518 -11.29 7.05 31.24
N ASP A 519 -11.98 7.51 32.30
CA ASP A 519 -12.82 6.65 33.15
C ASP A 519 -14.32 6.85 32.90
N GLY A 520 -15.04 5.75 32.71
CA GLY A 520 -16.49 5.73 32.56
C GLY A 520 -17.25 6.25 33.78
N SER A 521 -16.65 6.14 34.98
CA SER A 521 -17.23 6.68 36.21
C SER A 521 -17.38 8.21 36.16
N SER A 522 -16.47 8.89 35.46
CA SER A 522 -16.43 10.35 35.32
C SER A 522 -17.46 10.92 34.32
N SER A 523 -18.41 10.12 33.86
CA SER A 523 -19.39 10.50 32.82
C SER A 523 -20.23 11.75 33.16
N THR A 524 -20.48 12.01 34.43
CA THR A 524 -21.24 13.17 34.93
C THR A 524 -20.35 14.36 35.29
N GLU A 525 -19.03 14.18 35.32
CA GLU A 525 -18.06 15.21 35.69
C GLU A 525 -17.74 16.05 34.45
N LYS A 526 -18.23 17.28 34.42
CA LYS A 526 -18.05 18.15 33.25
C LYS A 526 -16.57 18.42 32.98
N GLY A 527 -16.18 18.25 31.71
CA GLY A 527 -14.80 18.50 31.27
C GLY A 527 -13.90 17.27 31.27
N THR A 528 -14.31 16.13 31.85
CA THR A 528 -13.52 14.90 31.73
C THR A 528 -13.62 14.33 30.31
N LEU A 529 -12.61 13.55 29.89
CA LEU A 529 -12.60 12.94 28.54
C LEU A 529 -13.87 12.10 28.29
N PHE A 530 -14.34 11.37 29.30
CA PHE A 530 -15.52 10.52 29.16
C PHE A 530 -16.82 11.33 29.09
N ASN A 531 -16.92 12.44 29.84
CA ASN A 531 -18.03 13.37 29.73
C ASN A 531 -18.08 14.03 28.34
N ILE A 532 -16.95 14.54 27.85
CA ILE A 532 -16.85 15.17 26.52
C ILE A 532 -17.22 14.17 25.42
N LYS A 533 -16.69 12.94 25.48
CA LYS A 533 -17.09 11.86 24.58
C LYS A 533 -18.61 11.70 24.51
N ASN A 534 -19.29 11.70 25.65
CA ASN A 534 -20.74 11.49 25.71
C ASN A 534 -21.51 12.73 25.22
N ALA A 535 -21.08 13.92 25.62
CA ALA A 535 -21.68 15.19 25.23
C ALA A 535 -21.66 15.41 23.70
N PHE A 536 -20.53 15.08 23.06
CA PHE A 536 -20.35 15.20 21.61
C PHE A 536 -20.61 13.90 20.85
N ASN A 537 -21.09 12.85 21.53
CA ASN A 537 -21.53 11.58 20.93
C ASN A 537 -20.43 10.86 20.11
N HIS A 538 -19.18 10.83 20.59
CA HIS A 538 -18.06 10.07 20.00
C HIS A 538 -18.21 8.55 20.27
N ARG A 539 -19.16 7.90 19.60
CA ARG A 539 -19.50 6.47 19.83
C ARG A 539 -18.39 5.48 19.50
N SER A 540 -17.49 5.85 18.60
CA SER A 540 -16.39 4.98 18.16
C SER A 540 -15.18 4.98 19.10
N VAL A 541 -15.17 5.86 20.12
CA VAL A 541 -14.11 5.91 21.13
C VAL A 541 -14.40 4.88 22.22
N GLY A 542 -13.46 3.96 22.41
CA GLY A 542 -13.51 2.92 23.45
C GLY A 542 -12.41 3.09 24.50
N LYS A 543 -12.38 2.17 25.46
CA LYS A 543 -11.31 2.08 26.48
C LYS A 543 -10.02 1.48 25.92
N ASP A 544 -10.15 0.56 24.97
CA ASP A 544 -9.04 -0.12 24.31
C ASP A 544 -8.59 0.68 23.08
N VAL A 545 -7.49 1.41 23.22
CA VAL A 545 -6.96 2.32 22.20
C VAL A 545 -6.54 1.55 20.95
N SER A 546 -6.07 0.31 21.07
CA SER A 546 -5.66 -0.50 19.91
C SER A 546 -6.80 -0.72 18.91
N LYS A 547 -8.05 -0.73 19.38
CA LYS A 547 -9.25 -0.91 18.56
C LYS A 547 -9.85 0.40 18.05
N CYS A 548 -9.44 1.54 18.59
CA CYS A 548 -10.03 2.84 18.28
C CYS A 548 -9.00 3.97 18.13
N PHE A 549 -7.75 3.64 17.82
CA PHE A 549 -6.59 4.56 17.86
C PHE A 549 -6.86 5.91 17.22
N ASN A 550 -7.32 5.95 15.97
CA ASN A 550 -7.59 7.21 15.28
C ASN A 550 -8.67 8.03 15.99
N HIS A 551 -9.76 7.40 16.45
CA HIS A 551 -10.82 8.09 17.17
C HIS A 551 -10.38 8.59 18.55
N ALA A 552 -9.51 7.85 19.23
CA ALA A 552 -8.89 8.27 20.48
C ALA A 552 -7.97 9.48 20.25
N VAL A 553 -7.10 9.44 19.23
CA VAL A 553 -6.26 10.59 18.84
C VAL A 553 -7.11 11.82 18.52
N ASP A 554 -8.16 11.67 17.70
CA ASP A 554 -9.04 12.78 17.31
C ASP A 554 -9.72 13.42 18.53
N LEU A 555 -10.23 12.60 19.47
CA LEU A 555 -10.83 13.12 20.70
C LEU A 555 -9.80 13.84 21.56
N LEU A 556 -8.59 13.28 21.71
CA LEU A 556 -7.55 13.91 22.51
C LEU A 556 -7.14 15.26 21.92
N ASN A 557 -6.92 15.33 20.60
CA ASN A 557 -6.62 16.58 19.91
C ASN A 557 -7.74 17.62 20.10
N GLN A 558 -9.01 17.22 19.90
CA GLN A 558 -10.14 18.12 20.10
C GLN A 558 -10.21 18.67 21.54
N VAL A 559 -9.94 17.82 22.53
CA VAL A 559 -9.94 18.21 23.95
C VAL A 559 -8.76 19.13 24.25
N THR A 560 -7.57 18.84 23.74
CA THR A 560 -6.38 19.68 23.85
C THR A 560 -6.61 21.06 23.25
N ASP A 561 -7.18 21.14 22.03
CA ASP A 561 -7.53 22.41 21.40
C ASP A 561 -8.53 23.19 22.24
N SER A 562 -9.60 22.52 22.69
CA SER A 562 -10.69 23.15 23.45
C SER A 562 -10.21 23.73 24.78
N PHE A 563 -9.41 22.98 25.55
CA PHE A 563 -8.89 23.47 26.82
C PHE A 563 -7.82 24.55 26.66
N THR A 564 -6.98 24.44 25.63
CA THR A 564 -6.03 25.50 25.27
C THR A 564 -6.75 26.80 24.96
N LEU A 565 -7.79 26.74 24.12
CA LEU A 565 -8.60 27.92 23.77
C LEU A 565 -9.30 28.51 24.98
N LEU A 566 -9.93 27.68 25.82
CA LEU A 566 -10.62 28.15 27.02
C LEU A 566 -9.67 28.91 27.95
N HIS A 567 -8.45 28.40 28.16
CA HIS A 567 -7.46 29.06 29.00
C HIS A 567 -6.93 30.35 28.35
N LEU A 568 -6.68 30.36 27.04
CA LEU A 568 -6.30 31.58 26.32
C LEU A 568 -7.38 32.65 26.40
N MET A 569 -8.65 32.28 26.22
CA MET A 569 -9.79 33.20 26.30
C MET A 569 -9.88 33.85 27.68
N GLN A 570 -9.65 33.07 28.75
CA GLN A 570 -9.55 33.61 30.11
C GLN A 570 -8.38 34.60 30.27
N LEU A 571 -7.19 34.27 29.76
CA LEU A 571 -6.03 35.18 29.81
C LEU A 571 -6.21 36.45 28.97
N MET A 572 -7.04 36.38 27.93
CA MET A 572 -7.38 37.50 27.03
C MET A 572 -8.64 38.26 27.45
N GLN A 573 -9.36 37.78 28.48
CA GLN A 573 -10.62 38.35 28.96
C GLN A 573 -11.68 38.47 27.85
N ILE A 574 -11.85 37.40 27.08
CA ILE A 574 -12.86 37.27 26.03
C ILE A 574 -13.80 36.10 26.34
N ASP A 575 -15.06 36.20 25.93
CA ASP A 575 -16.10 35.20 26.23
C ASP A 575 -16.45 34.34 24.99
N ASP A 576 -16.22 34.86 23.78
CA ASP A 576 -16.44 34.18 22.50
C ASP A 576 -15.16 34.16 21.64
N ILE A 577 -15.02 33.16 20.77
CA ILE A 577 -13.87 33.02 19.86
C ILE A 577 -13.83 34.11 18.77
N GLU A 578 -14.97 34.77 18.53
CA GLU A 578 -15.10 35.89 17.60
C GLU A 578 -14.79 37.25 18.25
N ASP A 579 -14.61 37.28 19.57
CA ASP A 579 -14.29 38.51 20.30
C ASP A 579 -12.86 38.99 20.03
N ILE A 580 -12.65 40.29 20.23
CA ILE A 580 -11.33 40.92 20.16
C ILE A 580 -10.90 41.30 21.58
N PRO A 581 -9.70 40.88 22.03
CA PRO A 581 -9.22 41.21 23.38
C PRO A 581 -9.23 42.73 23.66
N PRO A 582 -9.55 43.19 24.88
CA PRO A 582 -9.61 44.62 25.20
C PRO A 582 -8.28 45.37 24.97
N ASP A 583 -7.15 44.68 25.18
CA ASP A 583 -5.79 45.17 25.01
C ASP A 583 -5.18 44.77 23.65
N PHE A 584 -6.00 44.38 22.67
CA PHE A 584 -5.53 43.87 21.40
C PHE A 584 -4.78 44.93 20.57
N PRO A 585 -3.52 44.67 20.16
CA PRO A 585 -2.75 45.65 19.40
C PRO A 585 -3.28 45.88 17.98
N LYS A 586 -3.07 47.10 17.45
CA LYS A 586 -3.53 47.48 16.10
C LYS A 586 -2.65 46.97 14.96
N THR A 587 -1.36 46.76 15.21
CA THR A 587 -0.40 46.37 14.18
C THR A 587 -0.14 44.87 14.21
N ALA A 588 -0.04 44.23 13.04
CA ALA A 588 0.26 42.81 12.93
C ALA A 588 1.50 42.38 13.74
N SER A 589 2.60 43.14 13.72
CA SER A 589 3.80 42.80 14.51
C SER A 589 3.55 42.78 16.02
N ALA A 590 2.83 43.78 16.54
CA ALA A 590 2.47 43.81 17.96
C ALA A 590 1.46 42.71 18.34
N GLN A 591 0.53 42.35 17.45
CA GLN A 591 -0.40 41.23 17.66
C GLN A 591 0.35 39.89 17.81
N LYS A 592 1.44 39.69 17.06
CA LYS A 592 2.31 38.50 17.21
C LYS A 592 2.95 38.44 18.59
N VAL A 593 3.52 39.56 19.04
CA VAL A 593 4.15 39.65 20.36
C VAL A 593 3.12 39.45 21.47
N PHE A 594 1.92 40.01 21.30
CA PHE A 594 0.81 39.80 22.23
C PHE A 594 0.41 38.33 22.34
N LEU A 595 0.21 37.64 21.21
CA LEU A 595 -0.12 36.22 21.20
C LEU A 595 0.97 35.38 21.85
N ASN A 596 2.23 35.61 21.48
CA ASN A 596 3.37 34.91 22.07
C ASN A 596 3.46 35.09 23.58
N HIS A 597 3.19 36.30 24.08
CA HIS A 597 3.15 36.57 25.50
C HIS A 597 2.04 35.80 26.22
N LYS A 598 0.81 35.78 25.65
CA LYS A 598 -0.31 35.02 26.22
C LYS A 598 -0.09 33.51 26.15
N ALA A 599 0.48 33.01 25.06
CA ALA A 599 0.87 31.60 24.92
C ALA A 599 1.94 31.21 25.96
N THR A 600 2.92 32.08 26.20
CA THR A 600 3.94 31.87 27.24
C THR A 600 3.30 31.81 28.64
N GLN A 601 2.42 32.77 28.97
CA GLN A 601 1.68 32.76 30.24
C GLN A 601 0.87 31.48 30.45
N LEU A 602 0.22 30.97 29.40
CA LEU A 602 -0.51 29.70 29.45
C LEU A 602 0.43 28.54 29.76
N ILE A 603 1.54 28.41 29.03
CA ILE A 603 2.49 27.32 29.25
C ILE A 603 3.10 27.41 30.65
N GLU A 604 3.45 28.60 31.13
CA GLU A 604 3.97 28.80 32.48
C GLU A 604 2.96 28.44 33.58
N SER A 605 1.65 28.59 33.33
CA SER A 605 0.60 28.26 34.31
C SER A 605 0.40 26.75 34.49
N ILE A 606 0.70 25.96 33.46
CA ILE A 606 0.57 24.49 33.46
C ILE A 606 1.91 23.77 33.62
N TRP A 607 3.04 24.49 33.51
CA TRP A 607 4.36 23.88 33.60
C TRP A 607 4.65 23.39 35.01
N HIS A 608 4.77 22.08 35.18
CA HIS A 608 5.26 21.53 36.44
C HIS A 608 6.77 21.73 36.55
N ASN A 609 7.21 22.44 37.58
CA ASN A 609 8.63 22.49 37.95
C ASN A 609 9.02 21.11 38.53
N CYS A 610 9.48 20.20 37.68
CA CYS A 610 10.23 19.04 38.15
C CYS A 610 11.59 19.54 38.64
N GLY A 611 11.70 19.87 39.92
CA GLY A 611 13.00 20.13 40.54
C GLY A 611 13.85 18.85 40.44
N ALA A 612 15.13 18.98 40.07
CA ALA A 612 16.06 17.85 40.05
C ALA A 612 16.12 17.10 41.41
N GLU A 613 15.72 17.77 42.50
CA GLU A 613 15.60 17.21 43.85
C GLU A 613 14.48 16.18 44.02
N SER A 614 13.52 16.07 43.08
CA SER A 614 12.44 15.06 43.13
C SER A 614 12.83 13.74 42.45
N ILE A 615 13.97 13.68 41.77
CA ILE A 615 14.56 12.42 41.33
C ILE A 615 15.38 11.94 42.51
N ASP A 616 14.73 11.24 43.44
CA ASP A 616 15.44 10.46 44.44
C ASP A 616 16.36 9.51 43.65
N PRO A 617 17.70 9.65 43.73
CA PRO A 617 18.57 8.70 43.09
C PRO A 617 18.36 7.41 43.86
N ALA A 618 17.42 6.58 43.37
CA ALA A 618 17.16 5.25 43.90
C ALA A 618 18.54 4.64 44.16
N GLU A 619 18.84 4.46 45.45
CA GLU A 619 20.16 4.07 45.93
C GLU A 619 20.66 2.96 45.03
N ILE A 620 21.63 3.25 44.18
CA ILE A 620 22.33 2.21 43.43
C ILE A 620 22.96 1.36 44.52
N PRO A 621 22.50 0.12 44.78
CA PRO A 621 23.08 -0.67 45.83
C PRO A 621 24.52 -0.92 45.40
N ARG A 622 25.47 -0.33 46.14
CA ARG A 622 26.87 -0.68 46.03
C ARG A 622 27.05 -2.04 46.67
N ASP A 623 26.63 -3.09 45.97
CA ASP A 623 27.02 -4.45 46.31
C ASP A 623 27.11 -5.28 45.03
N ASP A 624 28.34 -5.71 44.73
CA ASP A 624 28.76 -6.55 43.60
C ASP A 624 28.14 -7.96 43.59
N ASN A 625 26.96 -8.15 44.20
CA ASN A 625 26.27 -9.44 44.27
C ASN A 625 24.73 -9.33 44.27
N SER A 626 24.14 -8.17 43.97
CA SER A 626 22.68 -8.07 43.94
C SER A 626 22.10 -8.50 42.58
N GLN A 627 21.63 -9.75 42.52
CA GLN A 627 20.66 -10.19 41.51
C GLN A 627 19.42 -9.31 41.58
N ILE A 628 19.14 -8.57 40.52
CA ILE A 628 17.89 -7.80 40.39
C ILE A 628 16.74 -8.80 40.21
N CYS A 629 16.03 -9.08 41.30
CA CYS A 629 14.78 -9.83 41.30
C CYS A 629 13.62 -8.83 41.51
N ASN A 630 12.94 -8.44 40.43
CA ASN A 630 11.72 -7.63 40.49
C ASN A 630 10.49 -8.52 40.70
N CYS A 631 10.40 -9.17 41.86
CA CYS A 631 9.20 -9.88 42.29
C CYS A 631 8.49 -9.07 43.38
N LYS A 632 7.42 -8.36 43.01
CA LYS A 632 6.43 -7.90 44.00
C LYS A 632 5.81 -9.15 44.64
N ASP A 633 5.98 -9.29 45.95
CA ASP A 633 5.41 -10.33 46.82
C ASP A 633 6.27 -11.58 47.13
N GLY A 634 7.59 -11.45 47.19
CA GLY A 634 8.40 -12.23 48.16
C GLY A 634 8.25 -13.76 48.15
N LYS A 635 8.05 -14.38 46.99
CA LYS A 635 8.11 -15.84 46.81
C LYS A 635 8.97 -16.17 45.60
N CYS A 636 10.27 -16.33 45.84
CA CYS A 636 11.14 -17.09 44.94
C CYS A 636 11.03 -18.57 45.31
N THR A 637 10.60 -19.39 44.35
CA THR A 637 11.01 -20.79 44.21
C THR A 637 11.94 -20.88 43.02
#